data_AF-A0A8T6DII2-F1
#
_entry.id   AF-A0A8T6DII2-F1
#
_cell.length_a   1.000
_cell.length_b   1.000
_cell.length_c   1.000
_cell.angle_alpha   90.00
_cell.angle_beta   90.00
_cell.angle_gamma   90.00
#
_symmetry.space_group_name_H-M   'P 1'
#
loop_
_entity.id
_entity.type
_entity.pdbx_description
1 polymer ?
#
loop_
_entity_poly.entity_id
_entity_poly.type
_entity_poly.pdbx_seq_one_letter_code
_entity_poly.pdbx_strand_id
1 'polypeptide(L)'
;MPRPVRRHRSFARRQTRTSKGTYTFGQRFRPSIGVPPALFAYRLNLPPAATVPAFRRPPGRRPGQRRLLRMLRIGLLAAFLALAVQSAPGAGAQTLDYPIAEGWFFTQGATDTPDPQDGFAVIDDGQARFWSAFQDNGGVAAVGYPISRRFVWDGFTTQVMQKAVFQWRPESGRTAFVNVFDDLTGRGHDAALAKLLVPETETFADEGSLNFSEIVRKRIALLEVEPQLLATYQSVPDPLLTYGLPTSRVREYEGLRSIRLQRAVLQLWTSDFPWASAGTVTVANGGDLAKQVGMFAGAPLQPERADRYVTPGTFISEPPEMPVVDVVAGARAAVVRIEGTTGSGSGFVIDPEGHILTNAHVVERVGEMEVVLEDGSRWEPELIGIDSARDIALLKVNPDSPLPFLSLATNVRAGESVVALGFPLGLQGGLTVTTGIISSLERVLDDVIHLQTDAAINPGNSGGPLLNLRGQVVGMNTSGIPSRLAQGIGFAIRHDELANRLPELLSGRLAPSTQSPPTNETTPSGASDFGPASGTLNHDPDDGFIKGVAAGFDAADFVIEATFFNPYSAAAGGFDYGFKFRDAGGNAFFLIVTSDASWRLFYGDDPPRTLVGEGRMPRFRDGVGESNHLSVIAVGESGWLFGNGELVAGLELDAVTGAGDVAAISGYYNRHQVAGAATRFESFAGRGLQPHFDSGAGMLERVDDDKIAVLQSGAFARDLVAEAEVPLPTETDWDAGFIFRNSQSDRFEMVALDGDGEVFHYTRTTGEDRFDRLGTGQAPEPVEGQVNRRLQLIATGSSGWFFVDGKLALELDLSHNLDRGFIALAGGIISGNRNLEEFDSFRVFTP
;
A
#
# COMPACT_ATOMS: atom_id res chain seq x y z
N MET A 1 -21.75 -22.92 56.37
CA MET A 1 -20.90 -23.33 57.53
C MET A 1 -19.62 -24.01 57.01
N PRO A 2 -18.52 -24.06 57.79
CA PRO A 2 -17.25 -23.48 57.30
C PRO A 2 -16.16 -24.44 56.78
N ARG A 3 -15.17 -23.85 56.07
CA ARG A 3 -13.83 -24.40 55.80
C ARG A 3 -13.08 -24.73 57.11
N PRO A 4 -12.31 -25.83 57.17
CA PRO A 4 -10.83 -25.74 57.35
C PRO A 4 -10.00 -26.88 56.67
N VAL A 5 -8.65 -26.91 56.62
CA VAL A 5 -7.64 -25.90 56.22
C VAL A 5 -6.21 -26.51 56.03
N ARG A 6 -5.43 -26.07 55.00
CA ARG A 6 -3.93 -26.09 54.87
C ARG A 6 -3.06 -27.38 54.60
N ARG A 7 -2.32 -27.29 53.47
CA ARG A 7 -0.81 -27.23 53.30
C ARG A 7 0.12 -28.47 53.16
N HIS A 8 0.81 -28.46 52.01
CA HIS A 8 2.27 -28.31 51.77
C HIS A 8 3.22 -29.50 51.52
N ARG A 9 4.05 -29.29 50.46
CA ARG A 9 5.48 -29.67 50.27
C ARG A 9 5.77 -31.18 50.04
N SER A 10 6.77 -31.60 49.26
CA SER A 10 7.75 -30.88 48.40
C SER A 10 8.46 -31.82 47.40
N PHE A 11 9.04 -31.23 46.35
CA PHE A 11 10.11 -31.74 45.46
C PHE A 11 11.04 -32.84 46.04
N ALA A 12 11.45 -33.85 45.23
CA ALA A 12 12.71 -33.79 44.45
C ALA A 12 13.19 -35.13 43.79
N ARG A 13 13.75 -34.98 42.57
CA ARG A 13 14.93 -35.68 41.98
C ARG A 13 14.93 -37.19 41.58
N ARG A 14 14.94 -37.35 40.24
CA ARG A 14 16.02 -37.89 39.36
C ARG A 14 16.42 -39.39 39.32
N GLN A 15 16.46 -39.85 38.06
CA GLN A 15 17.45 -40.74 37.41
C GLN A 15 17.50 -42.23 37.79
N THR A 16 17.27 -43.09 36.80
CA THR A 16 18.39 -43.75 36.09
C THR A 16 17.99 -44.24 34.69
N ARG A 17 18.99 -44.65 33.91
CA ARG A 17 18.99 -44.89 32.44
C ARG A 17 19.30 -46.38 32.18
N THR A 18 19.12 -46.82 30.92
CA THR A 18 19.61 -48.08 30.24
C THR A 18 18.49 -49.03 29.79
N SER A 19 18.63 -49.84 28.73
CA SER A 19 19.43 -49.73 27.48
C SER A 19 19.10 -50.87 26.50
N LYS A 20 19.30 -50.63 25.19
CA LYS A 20 19.55 -51.63 24.11
C LYS A 20 18.47 -52.68 23.77
N GLY A 21 18.25 -52.85 22.47
CA GLY A 21 17.47 -53.95 21.88
C GLY A 21 17.63 -54.02 20.35
N THR A 22 18.71 -54.64 19.87
CA THR A 22 18.88 -55.06 18.46
C THR A 22 18.56 -56.53 18.32
N TYR A 23 17.76 -56.94 17.32
CA TYR A 23 17.84 -58.29 16.71
C TYR A 23 17.22 -58.31 15.30
N THR A 24 17.43 -59.40 14.56
CA THR A 24 17.42 -59.43 13.09
C THR A 24 16.77 -60.71 12.52
N PHE A 25 16.31 -60.64 11.26
CA PHE A 25 16.14 -61.74 10.28
C PHE A 25 15.06 -62.85 10.48
N GLY A 26 14.25 -63.05 9.43
CA GLY A 26 14.24 -64.35 8.71
C GLY A 26 12.92 -65.09 8.40
N GLN A 27 12.80 -65.52 7.12
CA GLN A 27 11.92 -66.60 6.57
C GLN A 27 10.41 -66.27 6.42
N ARG A 28 9.77 -66.23 5.24
CA ARG A 28 9.64 -67.13 4.04
C ARG A 28 8.48 -68.15 4.14
N PHE A 29 7.48 -67.98 3.25
CA PHE A 29 6.65 -69.06 2.70
C PHE A 29 6.28 -68.79 1.23
N ARG A 30 6.16 -69.87 0.43
CA ARG A 30 5.86 -70.00 -1.02
C ARG A 30 5.67 -71.53 -1.28
N PRO A 31 5.26 -72.05 -2.47
CA PRO A 31 4.60 -71.45 -3.64
C PRO A 31 3.45 -72.33 -4.24
N SER A 32 2.86 -71.89 -5.38
CA SER A 32 2.41 -72.64 -6.59
C SER A 32 1.24 -71.88 -7.26
N ILE A 33 0.98 -71.83 -8.57
CA ILE A 33 1.23 -72.73 -9.73
C ILE A 33 1.67 -71.88 -10.99
N GLY A 34 2.32 -72.49 -12.02
CA GLY A 34 2.70 -71.83 -13.31
C GLY A 34 1.59 -71.89 -14.41
N VAL A 35 1.74 -71.60 -15.70
CA VAL A 35 2.90 -71.51 -16.66
C VAL A 35 2.50 -70.60 -17.88
N PRO A 36 3.43 -69.85 -18.55
CA PRO A 36 3.15 -68.93 -19.71
C PRO A 36 3.63 -69.43 -21.10
N PRO A 37 3.22 -68.85 -22.26
CA PRO A 37 4.10 -67.92 -23.04
C PRO A 37 3.45 -66.91 -24.07
N ALA A 38 4.27 -66.00 -24.64
CA ALA A 38 4.21 -65.35 -25.99
C ALA A 38 3.01 -64.43 -26.41
N LEU A 39 3.04 -63.44 -27.33
CA LEU A 39 3.95 -62.58 -28.16
C LEU A 39 3.24 -62.29 -29.51
N PHE A 40 3.47 -61.11 -30.14
CA PHE A 40 2.87 -60.59 -31.41
C PHE A 40 1.37 -60.17 -31.40
N ALA A 41 0.86 -59.26 -32.26
CA ALA A 41 1.36 -58.04 -32.95
C ALA A 41 0.23 -57.38 -33.79
N TYR A 42 0.47 -56.17 -34.33
CA TYR A 42 -0.32 -55.43 -35.36
C TYR A 42 -1.70 -54.86 -34.92
N ARG A 43 -2.24 -53.77 -35.50
CA ARG A 43 -1.84 -52.91 -36.63
C ARG A 43 -2.41 -51.49 -36.44
N LEU A 44 -1.67 -50.43 -36.77
CA LEU A 44 -2.23 -49.09 -37.06
C LEU A 44 -2.33 -48.92 -38.57
N ASN A 45 -3.49 -48.47 -39.06
CA ASN A 45 -3.74 -48.25 -40.50
C ASN A 45 -3.32 -46.83 -40.90
N LEU A 46 -2.58 -46.73 -42.01
CA LEU A 46 -2.36 -45.51 -42.78
C LEU A 46 -3.06 -45.64 -44.14
N PRO A 47 -3.77 -44.61 -44.65
CA PRO A 47 -4.16 -44.53 -46.05
C PRO A 47 -2.94 -44.18 -46.95
N PRO A 48 -2.98 -44.50 -48.26
CA PRO A 48 -1.78 -44.57 -49.10
C PRO A 48 -1.37 -43.24 -49.75
N ALA A 49 -0.13 -43.22 -50.26
CA ALA A 49 0.54 -42.04 -50.80
C ALA A 49 0.08 -41.61 -52.21
N ALA A 50 0.21 -40.30 -52.47
CA ALA A 50 0.23 -39.73 -53.81
C ALA A 50 1.50 -38.87 -54.02
N THR A 51 2.32 -39.28 -55.00
CA THR A 51 3.35 -38.51 -55.76
C THR A 51 4.00 -37.26 -55.13
N VAL A 52 5.31 -37.39 -54.83
CA VAL A 52 6.23 -36.27 -54.56
C VAL A 52 6.82 -35.72 -55.88
N PRO A 53 6.72 -34.41 -56.18
CA PRO A 53 7.56 -33.77 -57.19
C PRO A 53 8.94 -33.40 -56.61
N ALA A 54 10.00 -33.58 -57.40
CA ALA A 54 11.38 -33.39 -56.93
C ALA A 54 11.72 -31.91 -56.67
N PHE A 55 12.06 -31.57 -55.42
CA PHE A 55 12.64 -30.27 -55.07
C PHE A 55 14.17 -30.28 -55.24
N ARG A 56 14.69 -29.23 -55.91
CA ARG A 56 16.12 -29.05 -56.21
C ARG A 56 16.96 -28.89 -54.93
N ARG A 57 18.20 -29.38 -54.96
CA ARG A 57 19.24 -29.02 -53.98
C ARG A 57 19.48 -27.50 -53.98
N PRO A 58 19.51 -26.81 -52.84
CA PRO A 58 20.09 -25.48 -52.75
C PRO A 58 21.64 -25.57 -52.78
N PRO A 59 22.34 -24.54 -53.29
CA PRO A 59 23.80 -24.54 -53.41
C PRO A 59 24.53 -24.37 -52.06
N GLY A 60 25.84 -24.60 -52.07
CA GLY A 60 26.67 -24.80 -50.87
C GLY A 60 26.62 -23.66 -49.83
N ARG A 61 26.50 -24.04 -48.56
CA ARG A 61 26.59 -23.13 -47.40
C ARG A 61 28.01 -22.58 -47.25
N ARG A 62 28.14 -21.25 -47.18
CA ARG A 62 29.42 -20.55 -47.05
C ARG A 62 30.08 -20.80 -45.67
N PRO A 63 31.43 -20.74 -45.57
CA PRO A 63 32.16 -21.03 -44.32
C PRO A 63 31.67 -20.26 -43.08
N GLY A 64 31.24 -19.00 -43.24
CA GLY A 64 30.78 -18.15 -42.14
C GLY A 64 29.60 -18.71 -41.32
N GLN A 65 28.68 -19.47 -41.94
CA GLN A 65 27.54 -20.04 -41.21
C GLN A 65 27.95 -21.11 -40.19
N ARG A 66 29.08 -21.81 -40.39
CA ARG A 66 29.61 -22.74 -39.38
C ARG A 66 30.26 -22.02 -38.19
N ARG A 67 30.75 -20.79 -38.40
CA ARG A 67 31.29 -19.92 -37.36
C ARG A 67 30.15 -19.41 -36.47
N LEU A 68 29.13 -18.82 -37.10
CA LEU A 68 27.94 -18.29 -36.41
C LEU A 68 27.21 -19.37 -35.58
N LEU A 69 27.03 -20.60 -36.09
CA LEU A 69 26.42 -21.68 -35.30
C LEU A 69 27.28 -22.20 -34.14
N ARG A 70 28.62 -22.04 -34.19
CA ARG A 70 29.50 -22.32 -33.05
C ARG A 70 29.39 -21.22 -31.99
N MET A 71 29.38 -19.97 -32.44
CA MET A 71 29.19 -18.79 -31.58
C MET A 71 27.83 -18.80 -30.91
N LEU A 72 26.75 -19.21 -31.60
CA LEU A 72 25.43 -19.41 -30.99
C LEU A 72 25.44 -20.47 -29.87
N ARG A 73 26.22 -21.55 -29.97
CA ARG A 73 26.29 -22.60 -28.93
C ARG A 73 27.15 -22.25 -27.72
N ILE A 74 28.23 -21.51 -27.91
CA ILE A 74 29.09 -21.03 -26.83
C ILE A 74 28.46 -19.78 -26.19
N GLY A 75 27.94 -18.90 -27.03
CA GLY A 75 27.22 -17.68 -26.66
C GLY A 75 25.95 -17.96 -25.87
N LEU A 76 25.08 -18.92 -26.24
CA LEU A 76 23.94 -19.30 -25.38
C LEU A 76 24.37 -19.75 -23.98
N LEU A 77 25.56 -20.35 -23.85
CA LEU A 77 26.05 -20.88 -22.57
C LEU A 77 26.63 -19.77 -21.68
N ALA A 78 27.23 -18.73 -22.26
CA ALA A 78 27.61 -17.50 -21.55
C ALA A 78 26.39 -16.58 -21.30
N ALA A 79 25.43 -16.55 -22.23
CA ALA A 79 24.18 -15.81 -22.11
C ALA A 79 23.33 -16.31 -20.93
N PHE A 80 23.29 -17.62 -20.69
CA PHE A 80 22.61 -18.20 -19.52
C PHE A 80 23.21 -17.77 -18.17
N LEU A 81 24.45 -17.25 -18.15
CA LEU A 81 25.10 -16.65 -16.97
C LEU A 81 24.98 -15.12 -16.93
N ALA A 82 24.62 -14.46 -18.04
CA ALA A 82 24.44 -13.01 -18.14
C ALA A 82 22.95 -12.58 -18.09
N LEU A 83 22.02 -13.42 -18.53
CA LEU A 83 20.57 -13.22 -18.48
C LEU A 83 19.99 -13.66 -17.12
N ALA A 84 20.45 -13.01 -16.06
CA ALA A 84 19.80 -13.04 -14.75
C ALA A 84 19.01 -11.73 -14.45
N VAL A 85 18.73 -10.93 -15.49
CA VAL A 85 18.07 -9.60 -15.38
C VAL A 85 16.79 -9.48 -16.24
N GLN A 86 16.50 -10.44 -17.13
CA GLN A 86 15.23 -10.45 -17.87
C GLN A 86 14.65 -11.87 -17.99
N SER A 87 13.75 -12.21 -17.07
CA SER A 87 12.87 -13.36 -17.19
C SER A 87 11.77 -13.08 -18.22
N ALA A 88 11.86 -13.70 -19.39
CA ALA A 88 10.71 -13.78 -20.29
C ALA A 88 9.60 -14.63 -19.65
N PRO A 89 8.30 -14.29 -19.82
CA PRO A 89 7.22 -14.98 -19.10
C PRO A 89 6.97 -16.39 -19.64
N GLY A 90 7.59 -17.38 -18.99
CA GLY A 90 7.24 -18.80 -19.10
C GLY A 90 6.11 -19.16 -18.14
N ALA A 91 5.17 -20.00 -18.56
CA ALA A 91 3.94 -20.24 -17.82
C ALA A 91 4.11 -21.22 -16.63
N GLY A 92 3.52 -20.85 -15.48
CA GLY A 92 2.69 -21.81 -14.74
C GLY A 92 3.25 -22.54 -13.51
N ALA A 93 4.12 -21.94 -12.70
CA ALA A 93 4.33 -22.33 -11.30
C ALA A 93 4.96 -21.15 -10.51
N GLN A 94 4.43 -20.77 -9.34
CA GLN A 94 4.98 -19.65 -8.55
C GLN A 94 6.06 -20.14 -7.58
N THR A 95 7.28 -19.62 -7.72
CA THR A 95 8.33 -19.70 -6.71
C THR A 95 8.03 -18.71 -5.57
N LEU A 96 7.68 -19.24 -4.39
CA LEU A 96 7.57 -18.47 -3.14
C LEU A 96 8.86 -18.67 -2.32
N ASP A 97 9.54 -17.59 -1.96
CA ASP A 97 10.61 -17.63 -0.96
C ASP A 97 10.02 -17.19 0.39
N TYR A 98 10.29 -17.91 1.48
CA TYR A 98 9.62 -17.68 2.77
C TYR A 98 10.49 -18.02 3.99
N PRO A 99 10.25 -17.37 5.15
CA PRO A 99 11.03 -17.66 6.34
C PRO A 99 10.70 -19.05 6.93
N ILE A 100 11.67 -19.63 7.62
CA ILE A 100 11.61 -20.93 8.30
C ILE A 100 12.29 -20.83 9.67
N ALA A 101 12.23 -21.89 10.50
CA ALA A 101 12.90 -21.90 11.79
C ALA A 101 14.41 -21.64 11.64
N GLU A 102 14.92 -20.63 12.36
CA GLU A 102 16.31 -20.15 12.29
C GLU A 102 16.79 -19.75 10.87
N GLY A 103 15.92 -19.41 9.92
CA GLY A 103 16.39 -19.02 8.58
C GLY A 103 15.34 -18.70 7.53
N TRP A 104 15.74 -18.88 6.27
CA TRP A 104 14.92 -18.60 5.09
C TRP A 104 14.98 -19.72 4.06
N PHE A 105 13.89 -19.90 3.33
CA PHE A 105 13.71 -20.93 2.31
C PHE A 105 13.53 -20.29 0.94
N PHE A 106 14.31 -20.74 -0.05
CA PHE A 106 14.35 -20.14 -1.38
C PHE A 106 13.97 -21.17 -2.45
N THR A 107 12.81 -21.00 -3.08
CA THR A 107 12.37 -21.79 -4.24
C THR A 107 12.99 -21.28 -5.55
N GLN A 108 13.41 -20.02 -5.61
CA GLN A 108 14.12 -19.47 -6.79
C GLN A 108 15.45 -20.18 -7.11
N GLY A 109 16.05 -20.89 -6.16
CA GLY A 109 17.23 -21.74 -6.41
C GLY A 109 16.94 -23.02 -7.21
N ALA A 110 15.66 -23.38 -7.39
CA ALA A 110 15.18 -24.67 -7.88
C ALA A 110 14.46 -24.59 -9.24
N THR A 111 14.83 -23.65 -10.12
CA THR A 111 14.17 -23.39 -11.42
C THR A 111 13.99 -24.57 -12.39
N ASP A 112 14.65 -25.71 -12.16
CA ASP A 112 14.52 -26.95 -12.94
C ASP A 112 13.54 -27.99 -12.32
N THR A 113 12.79 -27.66 -11.26
CA THR A 113 11.90 -28.63 -10.56
C THR A 113 10.47 -28.70 -11.10
N PRO A 114 9.78 -29.85 -10.93
CA PRO A 114 8.35 -29.98 -11.21
C PRO A 114 7.42 -29.40 -10.13
N ASP A 115 7.88 -29.26 -8.88
CA ASP A 115 7.09 -28.70 -7.76
C ASP A 115 7.54 -27.25 -7.49
N PRO A 116 6.65 -26.23 -7.61
CA PRO A 116 6.97 -24.84 -7.25
C PRO A 116 7.40 -24.63 -5.80
N GLN A 117 7.13 -25.59 -4.91
CA GLN A 117 7.45 -25.51 -3.48
C GLN A 117 8.79 -26.17 -3.13
N ASP A 118 9.49 -26.78 -4.10
CA ASP A 118 10.86 -27.26 -3.91
C ASP A 118 11.85 -26.09 -3.91
N GLY A 119 12.86 -26.16 -3.05
CA GLY A 119 13.84 -25.08 -2.88
C GLY A 119 15.03 -25.47 -2.01
N PHE A 120 15.74 -24.46 -1.52
CA PHE A 120 16.91 -24.59 -0.66
C PHE A 120 16.79 -23.68 0.56
N ALA A 121 16.99 -24.27 1.74
CA ALA A 121 17.02 -23.56 3.02
C ALA A 121 18.41 -22.97 3.31
N VAL A 122 18.46 -21.70 3.71
CA VAL A 122 19.61 -21.09 4.39
C VAL A 122 19.19 -20.82 5.83
N ILE A 123 19.66 -21.66 6.75
CA ILE A 123 19.35 -21.59 8.19
C ILE A 123 20.59 -21.27 9.01
N ASP A 124 20.41 -21.04 10.30
CA ASP A 124 21.37 -21.25 11.38
C ASP A 124 21.00 -22.54 12.11
N ASP A 125 21.96 -23.41 12.42
CA ASP A 125 21.68 -24.68 13.11
C ASP A 125 22.92 -25.24 13.80
N GLY A 126 22.73 -25.71 15.04
CA GLY A 126 23.61 -26.58 15.83
C GLY A 126 24.92 -25.96 16.33
N GLN A 127 25.49 -25.06 15.53
CA GLN A 127 26.65 -24.20 15.78
C GLN A 127 26.95 -23.32 14.55
N ALA A 128 26.53 -23.73 13.34
CA ALA A 128 26.90 -23.08 12.10
C ALA A 128 25.88 -22.02 11.67
N ARG A 129 26.36 -20.78 11.53
CA ARG A 129 25.55 -19.60 11.22
C ARG A 129 25.63 -19.21 9.74
N PHE A 130 24.81 -19.85 8.90
CA PHE A 130 24.77 -19.55 7.46
C PHE A 130 23.71 -18.50 7.11
N TRP A 131 22.60 -18.43 7.84
CA TRP A 131 21.57 -17.40 7.67
C TRP A 131 22.06 -16.05 8.20
N SER A 132 22.59 -15.99 9.44
CA SER A 132 23.24 -14.75 9.93
C SER A 132 24.31 -14.27 8.95
N ALA A 133 25.18 -15.18 8.47
CA ALA A 133 26.22 -14.83 7.52
C ALA A 133 25.69 -14.41 6.13
N PHE A 134 24.56 -14.95 5.68
CA PHE A 134 23.91 -14.53 4.45
C PHE A 134 23.40 -13.10 4.56
N GLN A 135 22.76 -12.75 5.68
CA GLN A 135 22.30 -11.39 5.97
C GLN A 135 23.49 -10.42 6.15
N ASP A 136 24.47 -10.76 7.00
CA ASP A 136 25.67 -9.95 7.29
C ASP A 136 26.47 -9.57 6.03
N ASN A 137 26.37 -10.37 4.96
CA ASN A 137 27.11 -10.16 3.71
C ASN A 137 26.25 -9.58 2.59
N GLY A 138 25.04 -9.09 2.87
CA GLY A 138 24.21 -8.38 1.89
C GLY A 138 23.26 -9.25 1.06
N GLY A 139 22.91 -10.45 1.55
CA GLY A 139 21.81 -11.25 1.01
C GLY A 139 21.92 -11.64 -0.47
N VAL A 140 20.78 -11.72 -1.16
CA VAL A 140 20.68 -12.15 -2.57
C VAL A 140 21.50 -11.23 -3.48
N ALA A 141 21.39 -9.90 -3.34
CA ALA A 141 22.21 -8.92 -4.06
C ALA A 141 23.71 -9.28 -4.08
N ALA A 142 24.27 -9.62 -2.91
CA ALA A 142 25.70 -9.85 -2.78
C ALA A 142 26.15 -11.29 -3.07
N VAL A 143 25.45 -12.30 -2.56
CA VAL A 143 25.88 -13.72 -2.64
C VAL A 143 25.02 -14.60 -3.56
N GLY A 144 23.87 -14.09 -4.01
CA GLY A 144 22.91 -14.78 -4.87
C GLY A 144 22.08 -15.83 -4.15
N TYR A 145 21.12 -16.43 -4.86
CA TYR A 145 20.25 -17.46 -4.30
C TYR A 145 21.03 -18.73 -3.92
N PRO A 146 20.62 -19.50 -2.89
CA PRO A 146 21.17 -20.82 -2.62
C PRO A 146 20.86 -21.78 -3.78
N ILE A 147 21.89 -22.50 -4.24
CA ILE A 147 21.77 -23.53 -5.29
C ILE A 147 22.13 -24.93 -4.77
N SER A 148 22.17 -25.06 -3.44
CA SER A 148 22.42 -26.31 -2.74
C SER A 148 21.90 -26.29 -1.31
N ARG A 149 21.64 -27.50 -0.79
CA ARG A 149 21.48 -27.77 0.64
C ARG A 149 22.84 -27.77 1.33
N ARG A 150 22.86 -27.58 2.65
CA ARG A 150 24.08 -27.77 3.46
C ARG A 150 24.62 -29.20 3.31
N PHE A 151 25.94 -29.31 3.15
CA PHE A 151 26.66 -30.59 3.06
C PHE A 151 28.06 -30.47 3.67
N VAL A 152 28.77 -31.58 3.85
CA VAL A 152 30.18 -31.54 4.26
C VAL A 152 31.06 -31.61 3.03
N TRP A 153 31.97 -30.64 2.88
CA TRP A 153 32.93 -30.56 1.79
C TRP A 153 34.29 -30.12 2.35
N ASP A 154 35.34 -30.87 1.99
CA ASP A 154 36.70 -30.77 2.55
C ASP A 154 36.77 -30.73 4.10
N GLY A 155 35.82 -31.41 4.76
CA GLY A 155 35.73 -31.50 6.22
C GLY A 155 34.96 -30.38 6.91
N PHE A 156 34.50 -29.37 6.16
CA PHE A 156 33.72 -28.24 6.68
C PHE A 156 32.26 -28.33 6.24
N THR A 157 31.33 -27.89 7.10
CA THR A 157 29.96 -27.61 6.66
C THR A 157 30.02 -26.54 5.58
N THR A 158 29.37 -26.79 4.46
CA THR A 158 29.44 -26.01 3.23
C THR A 158 28.05 -25.82 2.64
N GLN A 159 27.80 -24.65 2.06
CA GLN A 159 26.62 -24.37 1.25
C GLN A 159 27.00 -23.46 0.08
N VAL A 160 26.47 -23.78 -1.10
CA VAL A 160 26.72 -23.06 -2.35
C VAL A 160 25.54 -22.14 -2.65
N MET A 161 25.84 -20.85 -2.80
CA MET A 161 24.99 -19.83 -3.40
C MET A 161 25.43 -19.61 -4.85
N GLN A 162 24.63 -18.91 -5.66
CA GLN A 162 24.98 -18.59 -7.05
C GLN A 162 26.36 -17.91 -7.14
N LYS A 163 26.57 -16.80 -6.40
CA LYS A 163 27.79 -15.98 -6.48
C LYS A 163 28.91 -16.48 -5.57
N ALA A 164 28.59 -17.09 -4.43
CA ALA A 164 29.56 -17.48 -3.40
C ALA A 164 29.40 -18.92 -2.90
N VAL A 165 30.51 -19.52 -2.44
CA VAL A 165 30.49 -20.78 -1.68
C VAL A 165 30.85 -20.48 -0.23
N PHE A 166 29.94 -20.78 0.69
CA PHE A 166 30.08 -20.57 2.12
C PHE A 166 30.65 -21.83 2.79
N GLN A 167 31.68 -21.66 3.63
CA GLN A 167 32.21 -22.70 4.51
C GLN A 167 32.19 -22.24 5.96
N TRP A 168 31.58 -23.01 6.86
CA TRP A 168 31.62 -22.73 8.29
C TRP A 168 32.99 -23.07 8.88
N ARG A 169 33.61 -22.12 9.59
CA ARG A 169 34.88 -22.28 10.30
C ARG A 169 34.61 -22.35 11.81
N PRO A 170 34.44 -23.55 12.40
CA PRO A 170 34.13 -23.70 13.83
C PRO A 170 35.21 -23.10 14.76
N GLU A 171 36.46 -23.04 14.30
CA GLU A 171 37.59 -22.46 15.03
C GLU A 171 37.53 -20.94 15.18
N SER A 172 36.84 -20.23 14.29
CA SER A 172 36.66 -18.77 14.34
C SER A 172 35.21 -18.35 14.62
N GLY A 173 34.26 -19.29 14.56
CA GLY A 173 32.83 -19.02 14.74
C GLY A 173 32.24 -18.19 13.59
N ARG A 174 32.82 -18.27 12.38
CA ARG A 174 32.41 -17.47 11.22
C ARG A 174 32.26 -18.31 9.96
N THR A 175 31.41 -17.85 9.06
CA THR A 175 31.30 -18.36 7.70
C THR A 175 32.36 -17.67 6.83
N ALA A 176 33.15 -18.46 6.09
CA ALA A 176 34.21 -18.01 5.20
C ALA A 176 33.81 -18.24 3.73
N PHE A 177 34.26 -17.33 2.87
CA PHE A 177 34.04 -17.40 1.42
C PHE A 177 35.18 -18.19 0.77
N VAL A 178 34.84 -19.32 0.16
CA VAL A 178 35.81 -20.14 -0.58
C VAL A 178 36.30 -19.38 -1.81
N ASN A 179 37.61 -19.49 -2.12
CA ASN A 179 38.18 -19.02 -3.39
C ASN A 179 37.88 -20.06 -4.47
N VAL A 180 36.62 -20.12 -4.92
CA VAL A 180 36.13 -21.22 -5.74
C VAL A 180 36.95 -21.45 -7.01
N PHE A 181 37.54 -20.41 -7.62
CA PHE A 181 38.41 -20.57 -8.78
C PHE A 181 39.81 -21.09 -8.47
N ASP A 182 40.36 -20.81 -7.27
CA ASP A 182 41.62 -21.41 -6.83
C ASP A 182 41.43 -22.93 -6.65
N ASP A 183 40.30 -23.34 -6.06
CA ASP A 183 39.96 -24.76 -5.86
C ASP A 183 39.58 -25.48 -7.16
N LEU A 184 38.88 -24.82 -8.09
CA LEU A 184 38.58 -25.36 -9.42
C LEU A 184 39.85 -25.64 -10.22
N THR A 185 40.82 -24.73 -10.19
CA THR A 185 42.18 -24.92 -10.74
C THR A 185 42.88 -26.09 -10.05
N GLY A 186 42.92 -26.10 -8.70
CA GLY A 186 43.55 -27.17 -7.92
C GLY A 186 42.95 -28.56 -8.16
N ARG A 187 41.69 -28.64 -8.59
CA ARG A 187 40.95 -29.86 -8.93
C ARG A 187 40.96 -30.19 -10.43
N GLY A 188 41.62 -29.37 -11.27
CA GLY A 188 41.83 -29.64 -12.69
C GLY A 188 40.67 -29.26 -13.63
N HIS A 189 39.76 -28.39 -13.20
CA HIS A 189 38.60 -27.97 -14.01
C HIS A 189 38.92 -26.90 -15.07
N ASP A 190 40.17 -26.40 -15.17
CA ASP A 190 40.56 -25.37 -16.14
C ASP A 190 40.19 -25.69 -17.60
N ALA A 191 40.39 -26.94 -18.03
CA ALA A 191 40.01 -27.38 -19.38
C ALA A 191 38.48 -27.45 -19.62
N ALA A 192 37.67 -27.35 -18.56
CA ALA A 192 36.23 -27.14 -18.65
C ALA A 192 35.90 -25.63 -18.64
N LEU A 193 36.50 -24.87 -17.72
CA LEU A 193 36.34 -23.41 -17.60
C LEU A 193 36.74 -22.66 -18.88
N ALA A 194 37.82 -23.08 -19.56
CA ALA A 194 38.25 -22.49 -20.83
C ALA A 194 37.19 -22.60 -21.95
N LYS A 195 36.28 -23.59 -21.89
CA LYS A 195 35.14 -23.73 -22.83
C LYS A 195 34.01 -22.74 -22.54
N LEU A 196 34.00 -22.18 -21.33
CA LEU A 196 33.07 -21.16 -20.84
C LEU A 196 33.67 -19.74 -20.97
N LEU A 197 34.74 -19.60 -21.76
CA LEU A 197 35.48 -18.35 -21.97
C LEU A 197 36.11 -17.76 -20.69
N VAL A 198 36.31 -18.60 -19.67
CA VAL A 198 37.01 -18.24 -18.44
C VAL A 198 38.50 -18.51 -18.64
N PRO A 199 39.38 -17.49 -18.53
CA PRO A 199 40.82 -17.67 -18.73
C PRO A 199 41.44 -18.52 -17.62
N GLU A 200 42.53 -19.24 -17.90
CA GLU A 200 43.27 -20.03 -16.91
C GLU A 200 43.97 -19.13 -15.87
N THR A 201 44.12 -19.64 -14.64
CA THR A 201 44.88 -18.96 -13.58
C THR A 201 46.37 -18.88 -13.94
N GLU A 202 46.97 -17.69 -13.79
CA GLU A 202 48.40 -17.44 -14.03
C GLU A 202 49.22 -17.54 -12.73
N THR A 203 50.47 -18.00 -12.83
CA THR A 203 51.44 -17.98 -11.73
C THR A 203 52.27 -16.70 -11.76
N PHE A 204 52.21 -15.91 -10.69
CA PHE A 204 52.92 -14.63 -10.55
C PHE A 204 54.19 -14.83 -9.71
N ALA A 205 55.25 -15.33 -10.36
CA ALA A 205 56.46 -15.82 -9.71
C ALA A 205 57.24 -14.78 -8.88
N ASP A 206 56.98 -13.49 -9.11
CA ASP A 206 57.61 -12.34 -8.47
C ASP A 206 56.79 -11.78 -7.27
N GLU A 207 55.81 -12.54 -6.76
CA GLU A 207 55.01 -12.15 -5.58
C GLU A 207 55.49 -12.73 -4.25
N GLY A 208 56.36 -13.75 -4.28
CA GLY A 208 56.80 -14.47 -3.07
C GLY A 208 57.60 -13.63 -2.05
N SER A 209 58.00 -12.41 -2.41
CA SER A 209 58.68 -11.45 -1.53
C SER A 209 57.84 -10.20 -1.20
N LEU A 210 56.60 -10.11 -1.70
CA LEU A 210 55.72 -8.95 -1.49
C LEU A 210 54.84 -9.16 -0.27
N ASN A 211 54.48 -8.07 0.41
CA ASN A 211 53.46 -8.11 1.46
C ASN A 211 52.04 -8.13 0.85
N PHE A 212 51.03 -8.49 1.66
CA PHE A 212 49.65 -8.66 1.16
C PHE A 212 49.11 -7.40 0.48
N SER A 213 49.36 -6.20 1.01
CA SER A 213 48.90 -4.94 0.43
C SER A 213 49.58 -4.62 -0.92
N GLU A 214 50.83 -5.03 -1.09
CA GLU A 214 51.55 -4.94 -2.38
C GLU A 214 50.99 -5.92 -3.40
N ILE A 215 50.69 -7.16 -2.98
CA ILE A 215 50.03 -8.17 -3.83
C ILE A 215 48.64 -7.68 -4.25
N VAL A 216 47.83 -7.18 -3.32
CA VAL A 216 46.50 -6.59 -3.60
C VAL A 216 46.60 -5.50 -4.67
N ARG A 217 47.48 -4.51 -4.48
CA ARG A 217 47.68 -3.41 -5.45
C ARG A 217 48.11 -3.94 -6.82
N LYS A 218 49.08 -4.86 -6.84
CA LYS A 218 49.61 -5.45 -8.08
C LYS A 218 48.57 -6.27 -8.84
N ARG A 219 47.71 -7.02 -8.15
CA ARG A 219 46.65 -7.80 -8.79
C ARG A 219 45.50 -6.92 -9.27
N ILE A 220 45.10 -5.89 -8.53
CA ILE A 220 44.09 -4.92 -8.98
C ILE A 220 44.57 -4.16 -10.22
N ALA A 221 45.86 -3.85 -10.33
CA ALA A 221 46.43 -3.21 -11.52
C ALA A 221 46.29 -4.03 -12.82
N LEU A 222 45.97 -5.33 -12.74
CA LEU A 222 45.63 -6.14 -13.93
C LEU A 222 44.28 -5.73 -14.57
N LEU A 223 43.41 -5.06 -13.81
CA LEU A 223 42.13 -4.51 -14.28
C LEU A 223 42.27 -3.12 -14.91
N GLU A 224 43.31 -2.35 -14.55
CA GLU A 224 43.53 -0.97 -15.04
C GLU A 224 43.71 -0.89 -16.57
N VAL A 225 44.06 -2.00 -17.22
CA VAL A 225 44.11 -2.12 -18.69
C VAL A 225 42.73 -1.90 -19.33
N GLU A 226 41.65 -2.20 -18.61
CA GLU A 226 40.26 -2.04 -19.06
C GLU A 226 39.46 -1.27 -17.99
N PRO A 227 39.32 0.06 -18.10
CA PRO A 227 38.67 0.88 -17.08
C PRO A 227 37.27 0.40 -16.68
N GLN A 228 36.54 -0.25 -17.60
CA GLN A 228 35.22 -0.83 -17.37
C GLN A 228 35.26 -2.06 -16.45
N LEU A 229 36.29 -2.91 -16.58
CA LEU A 229 36.51 -4.05 -15.68
C LEU A 229 36.90 -3.58 -14.29
N LEU A 230 37.74 -2.54 -14.19
CA LEU A 230 38.11 -1.91 -12.92
C LEU A 230 36.89 -1.27 -12.24
N ALA A 231 36.07 -0.53 -12.98
CA ALA A 231 34.85 0.08 -12.46
C ALA A 231 33.86 -0.97 -11.92
N THR A 232 33.65 -2.07 -12.66
CA THR A 232 32.78 -3.18 -12.22
C THR A 232 33.33 -3.92 -11.00
N TYR A 233 34.67 -4.03 -10.90
CA TYR A 233 35.30 -4.57 -9.70
C TYR A 233 35.11 -3.65 -8.49
N GLN A 234 35.19 -2.32 -8.69
CA GLN A 234 35.06 -1.32 -7.63
C GLN A 234 33.62 -0.94 -7.27
N SER A 235 32.61 -1.41 -8.02
CA SER A 235 31.20 -1.05 -7.80
C SER A 235 30.51 -1.83 -6.66
N VAL A 236 31.26 -2.61 -5.88
CA VAL A 236 30.74 -3.36 -4.71
C VAL A 236 31.45 -2.92 -3.43
N PRO A 237 30.78 -2.92 -2.26
CA PRO A 237 31.34 -2.35 -1.02
C PRO A 237 32.67 -2.97 -0.56
N ASP A 238 32.85 -4.29 -0.74
CA ASP A 238 34.13 -4.98 -0.55
C ASP A 238 34.44 -5.88 -1.76
N PRO A 239 35.22 -5.40 -2.74
CA PRO A 239 35.62 -6.19 -3.91
C PRO A 239 36.49 -7.40 -3.59
N LEU A 240 37.29 -7.34 -2.53
CA LEU A 240 38.20 -8.40 -2.12
C LEU A 240 37.46 -9.56 -1.43
N LEU A 241 36.39 -9.25 -0.71
CA LEU A 241 35.46 -10.25 -0.17
C LEU A 241 34.59 -10.84 -1.30
N THR A 242 34.01 -9.97 -2.13
CA THR A 242 33.00 -10.36 -3.15
C THR A 242 33.62 -11.13 -4.31
N TYR A 243 34.62 -10.56 -4.99
CA TYR A 243 35.23 -11.13 -6.20
C TYR A 243 36.60 -11.77 -5.93
N GLY A 244 37.31 -11.30 -4.89
CA GLY A 244 38.69 -11.70 -4.59
C GLY A 244 39.68 -11.17 -5.62
N LEU A 245 40.96 -11.53 -5.48
CA LEU A 245 42.01 -10.97 -6.33
C LEU A 245 41.91 -11.48 -7.78
N PRO A 246 42.24 -10.65 -8.79
CA PRO A 246 42.50 -11.12 -10.14
C PRO A 246 43.55 -12.25 -10.17
N THR A 247 43.21 -13.36 -10.82
CA THR A 247 44.05 -14.58 -10.91
C THR A 247 44.59 -14.84 -12.32
N SER A 248 44.10 -14.13 -13.33
CA SER A 248 44.65 -14.09 -14.69
C SER A 248 44.92 -12.65 -15.12
N ARG A 249 45.60 -12.44 -16.25
CA ARG A 249 45.48 -11.19 -17.01
C ARG A 249 44.15 -11.16 -17.78
N VAL A 250 43.79 -9.99 -18.30
CA VAL A 250 42.72 -9.87 -19.30
C VAL A 250 43.10 -10.67 -20.55
N ARG A 251 42.22 -11.58 -20.98
CA ARG A 251 42.35 -12.40 -22.19
C ARG A 251 41.27 -12.00 -23.20
N GLU A 252 41.66 -11.86 -24.45
CA GLU A 252 40.75 -11.57 -25.57
C GLU A 252 40.17 -12.86 -26.16
N TYR A 253 38.87 -12.83 -26.43
CA TYR A 253 38.07 -13.87 -27.09
C TYR A 253 37.26 -13.24 -28.23
N GLU A 254 36.65 -14.06 -29.10
CA GLU A 254 35.89 -13.58 -30.27
C GLU A 254 34.60 -12.85 -29.84
N GLY A 255 34.69 -11.53 -29.62
CA GLY A 255 33.60 -10.64 -29.22
C GLY A 255 33.55 -10.27 -27.72
N LEU A 256 34.50 -10.70 -26.90
CA LEU A 256 34.62 -10.26 -25.49
C LEU A 256 36.08 -10.31 -24.98
N ARG A 257 36.34 -9.57 -23.90
CA ARG A 257 37.57 -9.65 -23.09
C ARG A 257 37.21 -10.13 -21.69
N SER A 258 37.94 -11.10 -21.15
CA SER A 258 37.63 -11.69 -19.84
C SER A 258 38.84 -11.77 -18.91
N ILE A 259 38.60 -11.63 -17.61
CA ILE A 259 39.58 -11.81 -16.55
C ILE A 259 38.98 -12.66 -15.42
N ARG A 260 39.73 -13.65 -14.94
CA ARG A 260 39.34 -14.49 -13.80
C ARG A 260 39.80 -13.83 -12.50
N LEU A 261 38.97 -13.92 -11.46
CA LEU A 261 39.29 -13.56 -10.07
C LEU A 261 39.09 -14.79 -9.18
N GLN A 262 39.42 -14.72 -7.90
CA GLN A 262 39.35 -15.88 -6.99
C GLN A 262 37.91 -16.40 -6.77
N ARG A 263 36.89 -15.53 -6.93
CA ARG A 263 35.47 -15.87 -6.70
C ARG A 263 34.51 -15.56 -7.85
N ALA A 264 34.94 -14.78 -8.84
CA ALA A 264 34.12 -14.39 -9.99
C ALA A 264 34.95 -14.29 -11.27
N VAL A 265 34.28 -14.10 -12.40
CA VAL A 265 34.91 -13.79 -13.69
C VAL A 265 34.22 -12.56 -14.26
N LEU A 266 34.99 -11.56 -14.69
CA LEU A 266 34.45 -10.39 -15.38
C LEU A 266 34.62 -10.57 -16.89
N GLN A 267 33.58 -10.22 -17.65
CA GLN A 267 33.49 -10.38 -19.10
C GLN A 267 32.98 -9.09 -19.74
N LEU A 268 33.89 -8.32 -20.35
CA LEU A 268 33.61 -7.10 -21.11
C LEU A 268 33.31 -7.44 -22.57
N TRP A 269 32.08 -7.22 -23.02
CA TRP A 269 31.66 -7.46 -24.39
C TRP A 269 32.28 -6.41 -25.33
N THR A 270 32.96 -6.86 -26.40
CA THR A 270 33.60 -6.00 -27.41
C THR A 270 32.86 -5.98 -28.74
N SER A 271 31.69 -6.60 -28.80
CA SER A 271 30.77 -6.63 -29.93
C SER A 271 29.35 -6.86 -29.42
N ASP A 272 28.33 -6.48 -30.19
CA ASP A 272 26.94 -6.70 -29.81
C ASP A 272 26.53 -8.16 -29.98
N PHE A 273 25.86 -8.69 -28.96
CA PHE A 273 25.21 -10.00 -28.95
C PHE A 273 23.73 -9.86 -28.53
N PRO A 274 22.87 -10.85 -28.84
CA PRO A 274 21.44 -10.79 -28.50
C PRO A 274 21.09 -10.65 -27.00
N TRP A 275 22.09 -10.75 -26.11
CA TRP A 275 21.96 -10.73 -24.64
C TRP A 275 22.90 -9.71 -23.97
N ALA A 276 23.78 -9.03 -24.73
CA ALA A 276 24.75 -8.08 -24.19
C ALA A 276 25.28 -7.15 -25.29
N SER A 277 25.30 -5.84 -25.02
CA SER A 277 25.81 -4.83 -25.94
C SER A 277 27.31 -4.62 -25.81
N ALA A 278 27.96 -4.17 -26.88
CA ALA A 278 29.37 -3.78 -26.84
C ALA A 278 29.62 -2.70 -25.78
N GLY A 279 30.69 -2.84 -25.00
CA GLY A 279 31.02 -1.97 -23.87
C GLY A 279 30.39 -2.35 -22.53
N THR A 280 29.49 -3.35 -22.48
CA THR A 280 28.92 -3.82 -21.20
C THR A 280 29.86 -4.84 -20.52
N VAL A 281 29.90 -4.83 -19.19
CA VAL A 281 30.57 -5.87 -18.39
C VAL A 281 29.54 -6.76 -17.75
N THR A 282 29.77 -8.07 -17.84
CA THR A 282 28.97 -9.11 -17.18
C THR A 282 29.84 -9.86 -16.18
N VAL A 283 29.22 -10.28 -15.07
CA VAL A 283 29.89 -11.03 -14.00
C VAL A 283 29.40 -12.48 -14.08
N ALA A 284 30.30 -13.42 -14.35
CA ALA A 284 29.96 -14.84 -14.27
C ALA A 284 30.22 -15.35 -12.85
N ASN A 285 29.15 -15.85 -12.23
CA ASN A 285 29.09 -16.21 -10.82
C ASN A 285 29.91 -17.47 -10.51
N GLY A 286 30.68 -17.45 -9.42
CA GLY A 286 31.60 -18.54 -9.07
C GLY A 286 30.92 -19.84 -8.65
N GLY A 287 29.82 -19.78 -7.91
CA GLY A 287 29.05 -20.95 -7.48
C GLY A 287 28.32 -21.63 -8.63
N ASP A 288 27.69 -20.85 -9.52
CA ASP A 288 27.05 -21.35 -10.74
C ASP A 288 28.05 -22.04 -11.65
N LEU A 289 29.21 -21.41 -11.90
CA LEU A 289 30.28 -22.01 -12.71
C LEU A 289 30.83 -23.30 -12.07
N ALA A 290 31.00 -23.34 -10.75
CA ALA A 290 31.40 -24.54 -10.02
C ALA A 290 30.38 -25.68 -10.13
N LYS A 291 29.07 -25.38 -10.01
CA LYS A 291 27.97 -26.32 -10.27
C LYS A 291 28.01 -26.83 -11.71
N GLN A 292 28.19 -25.94 -12.68
CA GLN A 292 28.18 -26.25 -14.12
C GLN A 292 29.35 -27.15 -14.55
N VAL A 293 30.56 -26.94 -14.03
CA VAL A 293 31.73 -27.80 -14.32
C VAL A 293 31.79 -29.08 -13.46
N GLY A 294 30.78 -29.32 -12.62
CA GLY A 294 30.64 -30.54 -11.83
C GLY A 294 31.54 -30.64 -10.60
N MET A 295 31.95 -29.49 -10.02
CA MET A 295 32.73 -29.45 -8.77
C MET A 295 31.93 -30.03 -7.58
N PHE A 296 30.62 -29.79 -7.60
CA PHE A 296 29.66 -30.33 -6.65
C PHE A 296 28.75 -31.34 -7.39
N ALA A 297 28.41 -32.45 -6.74
CA ALA A 297 27.62 -33.51 -7.37
C ALA A 297 26.70 -34.22 -6.39
N GLY A 298 25.58 -34.74 -6.90
CA GLY A 298 24.64 -35.58 -6.16
C GLY A 298 23.67 -34.80 -5.27
N ALA A 299 23.30 -35.40 -4.13
CA ALA A 299 22.21 -34.95 -3.27
C ALA A 299 22.24 -33.46 -2.85
N PRO A 300 23.38 -32.80 -2.56
CA PRO A 300 23.37 -31.40 -2.14
C PRO A 300 22.77 -30.44 -3.17
N LEU A 301 22.88 -30.74 -4.46
CA LEU A 301 22.31 -29.95 -5.56
C LEU A 301 20.85 -30.30 -5.89
N GLN A 302 20.27 -31.28 -5.19
CA GLN A 302 18.83 -31.56 -5.28
C GLN A 302 18.10 -30.69 -4.26
N PRO A 303 17.12 -29.87 -4.69
CA PRO A 303 16.25 -29.14 -3.77
C PRO A 303 15.35 -30.10 -3.00
N GLU A 304 14.59 -29.57 -2.06
CA GLU A 304 13.63 -30.32 -1.23
C GLU A 304 12.42 -29.45 -0.89
N ARG A 305 11.33 -30.05 -0.40
CA ARG A 305 10.18 -29.29 0.10
C ARG A 305 10.46 -28.67 1.46
N ALA A 306 9.90 -27.49 1.72
CA ALA A 306 10.10 -26.82 3.01
C ALA A 306 9.33 -27.45 4.19
N ASP A 307 8.37 -28.35 3.93
CA ASP A 307 7.71 -29.15 4.97
C ASP A 307 8.72 -29.93 5.83
N ARG A 308 9.89 -30.25 5.28
CA ARG A 308 11.05 -30.81 5.98
C ARG A 308 11.58 -29.91 7.12
N TYR A 309 11.46 -28.59 6.99
CA TYR A 309 11.86 -27.60 7.98
C TYR A 309 10.73 -27.26 8.97
N VAL A 310 9.51 -27.72 8.69
CA VAL A 310 8.34 -27.60 9.57
C VAL A 310 8.19 -28.90 10.37
N THR A 311 8.86 -29.01 11.52
CA THR A 311 8.66 -30.19 12.40
C THR A 311 7.35 -30.06 13.19
N PRO A 312 6.35 -30.94 13.00
CA PRO A 312 5.10 -30.86 13.74
C PRO A 312 5.34 -31.06 15.25
N GLY A 313 4.97 -30.07 16.07
CA GLY A 313 5.02 -30.17 17.52
C GLY A 313 6.38 -29.89 18.18
N THR A 314 7.40 -29.42 17.44
CA THR A 314 8.57 -28.80 18.07
C THR A 314 8.34 -27.29 18.15
N PHE A 315 8.12 -26.77 19.35
CA PHE A 315 8.08 -25.32 19.55
C PHE A 315 9.44 -24.74 19.19
N ILE A 316 9.48 -23.95 18.12
CA ILE A 316 10.58 -23.05 17.80
C ILE A 316 10.80 -22.19 19.05
N SER A 317 12.02 -22.12 19.57
CA SER A 317 12.34 -21.05 20.52
C SER A 317 12.39 -19.76 19.71
N GLU A 318 11.24 -19.11 19.58
CA GLU A 318 11.12 -17.81 18.93
C GLU A 318 12.21 -16.86 19.46
N PRO A 319 12.79 -15.99 18.60
CA PRO A 319 13.75 -14.99 19.05
C PRO A 319 13.25 -14.24 20.29
N PRO A 320 14.12 -13.93 21.26
CA PRO A 320 13.70 -13.27 22.48
C PRO A 320 13.02 -11.94 22.15
N GLU A 321 11.85 -11.72 22.74
CA GLU A 321 11.12 -10.46 22.61
C GLU A 321 11.99 -9.30 23.11
N MET A 322 12.07 -8.25 22.30
CA MET A 322 12.80 -7.04 22.57
C MET A 322 11.86 -5.99 23.21
N PRO A 323 12.37 -5.09 24.06
CA PRO A 323 11.67 -3.88 24.44
C PRO A 323 11.16 -3.10 23.21
N VAL A 324 9.98 -2.48 23.31
CA VAL A 324 9.38 -1.67 22.22
C VAL A 324 10.37 -0.64 21.66
N VAL A 325 11.19 -0.01 22.51
CA VAL A 325 12.20 0.97 22.08
C VAL A 325 13.25 0.36 21.14
N ASP A 326 13.65 -0.90 21.35
CA ASP A 326 14.64 -1.58 20.52
C ASP A 326 14.02 -2.09 19.21
N VAL A 327 12.73 -2.51 19.25
CA VAL A 327 11.93 -2.81 18.04
C VAL A 327 11.82 -1.58 17.14
N VAL A 328 11.45 -0.43 17.71
CA VAL A 328 11.37 0.86 16.99
C VAL A 328 12.74 1.26 16.45
N ALA A 329 13.80 1.16 17.26
CA ALA A 329 15.15 1.54 16.87
C ALA A 329 15.74 0.65 15.77
N GLY A 330 15.38 -0.63 15.71
CA GLY A 330 15.75 -1.53 14.62
C GLY A 330 14.95 -1.30 13.33
N ALA A 331 13.67 -0.96 13.44
CA ALA A 331 12.76 -0.87 12.30
C ALA A 331 12.71 0.51 11.62
N ARG A 332 12.94 1.61 12.36
CA ARG A 332 12.80 3.01 11.89
C ARG A 332 13.40 3.30 10.51
N ALA A 333 14.59 2.79 10.21
CA ALA A 333 15.30 3.05 8.96
C ALA A 333 14.75 2.28 7.75
N ALA A 334 13.90 1.28 7.97
CA ALA A 334 13.23 0.49 6.94
C ALA A 334 11.77 0.93 6.71
N VAL A 335 11.22 1.81 7.55
CA VAL A 335 9.90 2.42 7.34
C VAL A 335 10.08 3.70 6.54
N VAL A 336 9.32 3.84 5.46
CA VAL A 336 9.41 4.99 4.54
C VAL A 336 8.12 5.80 4.58
N ARG A 337 8.25 7.11 4.31
CA ARG A 337 7.10 7.95 3.99
C ARG A 337 6.92 7.95 2.49
N ILE A 338 5.68 7.80 2.04
CA ILE A 338 5.31 7.97 0.63
C ILE A 338 4.53 9.29 0.59
N GLU A 339 5.06 10.28 -0.13
CA GLU A 339 4.43 11.59 -0.27
C GLU A 339 4.28 11.96 -1.74
N GLY A 340 3.18 12.63 -2.07
CA GLY A 340 2.92 13.14 -3.42
C GLY A 340 2.11 14.43 -3.34
N THR A 341 1.80 15.01 -4.49
CA THR A 341 1.14 16.32 -4.55
C THR A 341 -0.26 16.36 -3.90
N THR A 342 -0.91 15.21 -3.78
CA THR A 342 -2.29 15.05 -3.29
C THR A 342 -2.42 14.27 -1.97
N GLY A 343 -1.31 13.81 -1.35
CA GLY A 343 -1.41 13.09 -0.08
C GLY A 343 -0.10 12.53 0.48
N SER A 344 -0.22 11.79 1.59
CA SER A 344 0.90 11.00 2.15
C SER A 344 0.41 9.74 2.86
N GLY A 345 1.31 8.74 2.94
CA GLY A 345 1.12 7.49 3.66
C GLY A 345 2.48 6.89 4.06
N SER A 346 2.46 5.64 4.53
CA SER A 346 3.66 4.90 4.88
C SER A 346 3.91 3.73 3.95
N GLY A 347 5.16 3.28 3.90
CA GLY A 347 5.55 1.99 3.34
C GLY A 347 6.64 1.36 4.19
N PHE A 348 7.08 0.17 3.83
CA PHE A 348 8.30 -0.41 4.40
C PHE A 348 9.08 -1.23 3.38
N VAL A 349 10.41 -1.14 3.48
CA VAL A 349 11.36 -1.87 2.66
C VAL A 349 11.35 -3.35 3.06
N ILE A 350 11.23 -4.25 2.08
CA ILE A 350 11.17 -5.71 2.30
C ILE A 350 12.44 -6.45 1.89
N ASP A 351 13.33 -5.83 1.12
CA ASP A 351 14.61 -6.40 0.70
C ASP A 351 15.70 -5.32 0.48
N PRO A 352 16.99 -5.67 0.52
CA PRO A 352 18.07 -4.69 0.34
C PRO A 352 18.10 -4.06 -1.05
N GLU A 353 17.47 -4.69 -2.05
CA GLU A 353 17.33 -4.19 -3.42
C GLU A 353 16.37 -3.00 -3.54
N GLY A 354 15.56 -2.72 -2.51
CA GLY A 354 14.72 -1.53 -2.41
C GLY A 354 13.27 -1.72 -2.86
N HIS A 355 12.74 -2.95 -2.81
CA HIS A 355 11.29 -3.15 -2.92
C HIS A 355 10.58 -2.70 -1.64
N ILE A 356 9.44 -2.05 -1.79
CA ILE A 356 8.67 -1.43 -0.72
C ILE A 356 7.21 -1.90 -0.82
N LEU A 357 6.69 -2.46 0.27
CA LEU A 357 5.26 -2.68 0.42
C LEU A 357 4.57 -1.42 0.96
N THR A 358 3.38 -1.15 0.45
CA THR A 358 2.45 -0.13 0.93
C THR A 358 1.02 -0.53 0.55
N ASN A 359 0.03 0.28 0.92
CA ASN A 359 -1.35 0.07 0.52
C ASN A 359 -1.61 0.53 -0.93
N ALA A 360 -2.56 -0.12 -1.62
CA ALA A 360 -3.00 0.29 -2.95
C ALA A 360 -3.60 1.70 -2.89
N HIS A 361 -4.46 1.97 -1.90
CA HIS A 361 -5.06 3.29 -1.70
C HIS A 361 -4.04 4.39 -1.34
N VAL A 362 -2.85 4.02 -0.85
CA VAL A 362 -1.77 5.00 -0.63
C VAL A 362 -1.21 5.44 -1.97
N VAL A 363 -0.87 4.50 -2.86
CA VAL A 363 -0.34 4.80 -4.21
C VAL A 363 -1.36 5.51 -5.08
N GLU A 364 -2.60 5.03 -5.12
CA GLU A 364 -3.69 5.60 -5.93
C GLU A 364 -4.02 7.05 -5.55
N ARG A 365 -3.82 7.43 -4.28
CA ARG A 365 -4.12 8.76 -3.74
C ARG A 365 -3.01 9.79 -3.92
N VAL A 366 -1.74 9.39 -4.05
CA VAL A 366 -0.59 10.33 -4.07
C VAL A 366 -0.21 10.85 -5.46
N GLY A 367 -0.57 10.14 -6.53
CA GLY A 367 -0.24 10.54 -7.90
C GLY A 367 1.25 10.41 -8.22
N GLU A 368 1.89 11.47 -8.70
CA GLU A 368 3.35 11.57 -8.72
C GLU A 368 3.88 11.52 -7.28
N MET A 369 4.69 10.50 -6.99
CA MET A 369 5.09 10.12 -5.63
C MET A 369 6.60 10.11 -5.44
N GLU A 370 7.04 10.50 -4.26
CA GLU A 370 8.37 10.27 -3.74
C GLU A 370 8.32 9.34 -2.52
N VAL A 371 9.27 8.41 -2.47
CA VAL A 371 9.64 7.66 -1.27
C VAL A 371 10.70 8.46 -0.52
N VAL A 372 10.42 8.77 0.75
CA VAL A 372 11.31 9.51 1.64
C VAL A 372 11.68 8.61 2.83
N LEU A 373 12.98 8.38 3.00
CA LEU A 373 13.52 7.61 4.14
C LEU A 373 13.71 8.50 5.37
N GLU A 374 13.92 7.88 6.53
CA GLU A 374 14.18 8.59 7.79
C GLU A 374 15.45 9.49 7.74
N ASP A 375 16.44 9.12 6.93
CA ASP A 375 17.66 9.92 6.71
C ASP A 375 17.43 11.16 5.83
N GLY A 376 16.22 11.32 5.27
CA GLY A 376 15.84 12.41 4.39
C GLY A 376 16.17 12.19 2.91
N SER A 377 16.71 11.02 2.54
CA SER A 377 16.89 10.66 1.12
C SER A 377 15.53 10.49 0.43
N ARG A 378 15.46 10.89 -0.84
CA ARG A 378 14.25 10.97 -1.66
C ARG A 378 14.44 10.21 -2.96
N TRP A 379 13.45 9.43 -3.34
CA TRP A 379 13.48 8.58 -4.54
C TRP A 379 12.13 8.60 -5.23
N GLU A 380 12.10 8.82 -6.54
CA GLU A 380 10.94 8.53 -7.38
C GLU A 380 10.83 7.00 -7.55
N PRO A 381 9.75 6.34 -7.09
CA PRO A 381 9.61 4.90 -7.12
C PRO A 381 8.94 4.42 -8.41
N GLU A 382 9.34 3.25 -8.90
CA GLU A 382 8.60 2.52 -9.93
C GLU A 382 7.45 1.72 -9.28
N LEU A 383 6.23 1.82 -9.80
CA LEU A 383 5.12 0.95 -9.41
C LEU A 383 5.24 -0.40 -10.12
N ILE A 384 5.66 -1.44 -9.40
CA ILE A 384 5.89 -2.78 -9.95
C ILE A 384 4.56 -3.55 -10.08
N GLY A 385 3.64 -3.37 -9.14
CA GLY A 385 2.30 -3.96 -9.21
C GLY A 385 1.37 -3.47 -8.10
N ILE A 386 0.07 -3.60 -8.33
CA ILE A 386 -0.99 -3.15 -7.40
C ILE A 386 -2.13 -4.16 -7.37
N ASP A 387 -2.56 -4.56 -6.18
CA ASP A 387 -3.75 -5.38 -5.94
C ASP A 387 -4.76 -4.56 -5.13
N SER A 388 -5.51 -3.71 -5.82
CA SER A 388 -6.52 -2.84 -5.21
C SER A 388 -7.63 -3.63 -4.50
N ALA A 389 -7.87 -4.88 -4.88
CA ALA A 389 -8.87 -5.74 -4.22
C ALA A 389 -8.43 -6.24 -2.84
N ARG A 390 -7.13 -6.16 -2.51
CA ARG A 390 -6.57 -6.50 -1.18
C ARG A 390 -5.88 -5.33 -0.50
N ASP A 391 -5.94 -4.16 -1.12
CA ASP A 391 -5.25 -2.95 -0.68
C ASP A 391 -3.73 -3.12 -0.53
N ILE A 392 -3.07 -3.79 -1.49
CA ILE A 392 -1.60 -4.00 -1.50
C ILE A 392 -0.98 -3.37 -2.75
N ALA A 393 0.11 -2.63 -2.61
CA ALA A 393 0.96 -2.20 -3.72
C ALA A 393 2.44 -2.51 -3.45
N LEU A 394 3.18 -2.74 -4.53
CA LEU A 394 4.61 -2.97 -4.52
C LEU A 394 5.33 -1.88 -5.33
N LEU A 395 6.15 -1.11 -4.63
CA LEU A 395 7.01 -0.06 -5.20
C LEU A 395 8.46 -0.53 -5.26
N LYS A 396 9.27 0.09 -6.12
CA LYS A 396 10.71 -0.14 -6.23
C LYS A 396 11.47 1.18 -6.30
N VAL A 397 12.41 1.38 -5.40
CA VAL A 397 13.44 2.43 -5.50
C VAL A 397 14.78 1.81 -5.92
N ASN A 398 15.68 2.60 -6.50
CA ASN A 398 16.97 2.13 -7.01
C ASN A 398 18.14 2.75 -6.21
N PRO A 399 18.39 2.29 -4.98
CA PRO A 399 19.36 2.90 -4.07
C PRO A 399 20.81 2.59 -4.47
N ASP A 400 21.73 3.53 -4.24
CA ASP A 400 23.17 3.34 -4.49
C ASP A 400 23.83 2.31 -3.54
N SER A 401 23.14 1.94 -2.45
CA SER A 401 23.61 0.99 -1.45
C SER A 401 22.44 0.20 -0.84
N PRO A 402 22.65 -1.05 -0.37
CA PRO A 402 21.60 -1.85 0.27
C PRO A 402 20.82 -1.12 1.36
N LEU A 403 19.49 -1.14 1.27
CA LEU A 403 18.63 -0.52 2.29
C LEU A 403 18.40 -1.46 3.48
N PRO A 404 18.21 -0.91 4.70
CA PRO A 404 17.61 -1.65 5.81
C PRO A 404 16.21 -2.12 5.44
N PHE A 405 15.87 -3.36 5.79
CA PHE A 405 14.60 -3.99 5.40
C PHE A 405 13.98 -4.79 6.56
N LEU A 406 12.68 -5.05 6.47
CA LEU A 406 11.91 -5.81 7.45
C LEU A 406 11.51 -7.18 6.92
N SER A 407 11.60 -8.20 7.77
CA SER A 407 11.18 -9.56 7.44
C SER A 407 9.73 -9.82 7.87
N LEU A 408 8.95 -10.48 7.01
CA LEU A 408 7.63 -11.01 7.36
C LEU A 408 7.73 -12.11 8.43
N ALA A 409 6.76 -12.19 9.32
CA ALA A 409 6.64 -13.26 10.30
C ALA A 409 6.22 -14.60 9.64
N THR A 410 6.48 -15.72 10.31
CA THR A 410 6.00 -17.07 9.91
C THR A 410 4.81 -17.56 10.73
N ASN A 411 4.68 -17.07 11.95
CA ASN A 411 3.63 -17.41 12.89
C ASN A 411 3.23 -16.11 13.61
N VAL A 412 1.93 -15.91 13.75
CA VAL A 412 1.34 -14.79 14.49
C VAL A 412 0.26 -15.38 15.39
N ARG A 413 0.19 -14.90 16.65
CA ARG A 413 -0.79 -15.40 17.63
C ARG A 413 -1.69 -14.29 18.13
N ALA A 414 -2.97 -14.61 18.34
CA ALA A 414 -3.84 -13.73 19.11
C ALA A 414 -3.26 -13.52 20.53
N GLY A 415 -3.24 -12.27 20.99
CA GLY A 415 -2.59 -11.84 22.23
C GLY A 415 -1.10 -11.53 22.12
N GLU A 416 -0.45 -11.70 20.97
CA GLU A 416 0.93 -11.28 20.73
C GLU A 416 1.03 -9.74 20.73
N SER A 417 1.98 -9.18 21.48
CA SER A 417 2.19 -7.73 21.54
C SER A 417 2.80 -7.19 20.25
N VAL A 418 2.25 -6.07 19.79
CA VAL A 418 2.59 -5.45 18.51
C VAL A 418 2.85 -3.95 18.59
N VAL A 419 3.61 -3.45 17.62
CA VAL A 419 4.01 -2.06 17.44
C VAL A 419 3.67 -1.66 16.00
N ALA A 420 2.77 -0.71 15.80
CA ALA A 420 2.47 -0.13 14.50
C ALA A 420 3.34 1.12 14.27
N LEU A 421 3.96 1.21 13.10
CA LEU A 421 4.86 2.30 12.72
C LEU A 421 4.35 3.04 11.46
N GLY A 422 4.57 4.35 11.39
CA GLY A 422 4.36 5.12 10.17
C GLY A 422 4.39 6.64 10.35
N PHE A 423 4.09 7.39 9.28
CA PHE A 423 4.24 8.84 9.20
C PHE A 423 2.88 9.55 8.99
N PRO A 424 2.24 10.07 10.05
CA PRO A 424 0.90 10.64 9.94
C PRO A 424 0.82 12.06 9.36
N LEU A 425 -0.01 12.16 8.31
CA LEU A 425 -0.67 13.38 7.77
C LEU A 425 0.19 14.64 7.69
N GLY A 426 1.47 14.52 7.34
CA GLY A 426 2.36 15.68 7.12
C GLY A 426 2.56 16.59 8.34
N LEU A 427 2.19 16.14 9.55
CA LEU A 427 2.39 16.89 10.79
C LEU A 427 3.90 17.13 11.01
N GLN A 428 4.27 18.23 11.67
CA GLN A 428 5.65 18.46 12.10
C GLN A 428 6.02 17.47 13.23
N GLY A 429 6.42 16.27 12.85
CA GLY A 429 6.81 15.17 13.73
C GLY A 429 7.37 14.01 12.91
N GLY A 430 8.26 13.22 13.52
CA GLY A 430 8.89 12.07 12.86
C GLY A 430 7.99 10.83 12.82
N LEU A 431 8.63 9.66 12.69
CA LEU A 431 7.98 8.36 12.77
C LEU A 431 7.10 8.24 14.03
N THR A 432 5.82 7.98 13.84
CA THR A 432 4.86 7.73 14.92
C THR A 432 4.84 6.24 15.25
N VAL A 433 4.67 5.97 16.55
CA VAL A 433 4.67 4.63 17.14
C VAL A 433 3.40 4.47 17.96
N THR A 434 2.61 3.44 17.65
CA THR A 434 1.49 2.99 18.51
C THR A 434 1.69 1.52 18.88
N THR A 435 1.14 1.09 20.01
CA THR A 435 1.36 -0.26 20.55
C THR A 435 0.05 -0.91 20.96
N GLY A 436 -0.03 -2.23 20.85
CA GLY A 436 -1.20 -3.02 21.22
C GLY A 436 -0.92 -4.52 21.22
N ILE A 437 -1.95 -5.31 20.94
CA ILE A 437 -1.91 -6.77 20.74
C ILE A 437 -2.67 -7.16 19.47
N ILE A 438 -2.38 -8.34 18.93
CA ILE A 438 -3.27 -8.98 17.95
C ILE A 438 -4.56 -9.45 18.65
N SER A 439 -5.64 -8.72 18.43
CA SER A 439 -6.97 -8.98 18.97
C SER A 439 -7.70 -10.12 18.23
N SER A 440 -7.41 -10.35 16.95
CA SER A 440 -7.91 -11.50 16.17
C SER A 440 -7.03 -11.76 14.93
N LEU A 441 -6.93 -13.03 14.51
CA LEU A 441 -6.18 -13.46 13.32
C LEU A 441 -7.03 -13.52 12.04
N GLU A 442 -8.36 -13.58 12.19
CA GLU A 442 -9.28 -13.93 11.11
C GLU A 442 -10.53 -13.03 11.16
N ARG A 443 -10.42 -11.81 10.60
CA ARG A 443 -11.57 -10.94 10.33
C ARG A 443 -11.81 -10.85 8.84
N VAL A 444 -12.89 -11.46 8.36
CA VAL A 444 -13.32 -11.36 6.97
C VAL A 444 -14.02 -10.01 6.77
N LEU A 445 -13.50 -9.20 5.86
CA LEU A 445 -14.04 -7.89 5.45
C LEU A 445 -13.83 -7.80 3.94
N ASP A 446 -14.91 -7.56 3.19
CA ASP A 446 -14.92 -7.51 1.72
C ASP A 446 -14.20 -8.70 1.06
N ASP A 447 -14.53 -9.91 1.53
CA ASP A 447 -13.95 -11.22 1.15
C ASP A 447 -12.43 -11.39 1.40
N VAL A 448 -11.77 -10.42 2.04
CA VAL A 448 -10.36 -10.48 2.44
C VAL A 448 -10.22 -10.68 3.95
N ILE A 449 -9.24 -11.51 4.36
CA ILE A 449 -9.01 -11.83 5.77
C ILE A 449 -7.92 -10.91 6.36
N HIS A 450 -8.29 -10.18 7.40
CA HIS A 450 -7.44 -9.22 8.09
C HIS A 450 -7.08 -9.66 9.50
N LEU A 451 -5.93 -9.19 9.98
CA LEU A 451 -5.63 -9.12 11.41
C LEU A 451 -6.42 -7.99 12.03
N GLN A 452 -6.94 -8.22 13.24
CA GLN A 452 -7.44 -7.17 14.11
C GLN A 452 -6.39 -6.87 15.18
N THR A 453 -6.14 -5.59 15.46
CA THR A 453 -5.27 -5.10 16.53
C THR A 453 -6.02 -4.09 17.40
N ASP A 454 -5.60 -3.89 18.65
CA ASP A 454 -6.00 -2.73 19.45
C ASP A 454 -4.96 -1.59 19.43
N ALA A 455 -3.82 -1.79 18.74
CA ALA A 455 -2.91 -0.70 18.41
C ALA A 455 -3.63 0.32 17.52
N ALA A 456 -3.51 1.61 17.84
CA ALA A 456 -4.18 2.67 17.09
C ALA A 456 -3.64 2.76 15.66
N ILE A 457 -4.49 2.40 14.69
CA ILE A 457 -4.28 2.55 13.25
C ILE A 457 -5.05 3.80 12.79
N ASN A 458 -4.36 4.73 12.15
CA ASN A 458 -4.87 6.04 11.77
C ASN A 458 -4.37 6.38 10.35
N PRO A 459 -5.08 7.23 9.58
CA PRO A 459 -4.56 7.76 8.32
C PRO A 459 -3.14 8.32 8.52
N GLY A 460 -2.15 7.71 7.87
CA GLY A 460 -0.75 7.97 8.18
C GLY A 460 0.12 6.75 8.42
N ASN A 461 -0.29 5.85 9.33
CA ASN A 461 0.43 4.58 9.53
C ASN A 461 -0.03 3.47 8.59
N SER A 462 -1.10 3.70 7.82
CA SER A 462 -1.51 2.92 6.64
C SER A 462 -0.37 2.73 5.64
N GLY A 463 -0.18 1.49 5.19
CA GLY A 463 0.93 1.01 4.38
C GLY A 463 2.21 0.76 5.18
N GLY A 464 2.29 1.25 6.42
CA GLY A 464 3.37 0.97 7.36
C GLY A 464 3.24 -0.41 8.02
N PRO A 465 4.29 -0.91 8.67
CA PRO A 465 4.30 -2.24 9.26
C PRO A 465 3.60 -2.29 10.62
N LEU A 466 2.95 -3.42 10.88
CA LEU A 466 2.60 -3.91 12.22
C LEU A 466 3.66 -4.95 12.61
N LEU A 467 4.46 -4.65 13.63
CA LEU A 467 5.58 -5.48 14.08
C LEU A 467 5.25 -6.23 15.36
N ASN A 468 5.71 -7.48 15.51
CA ASN A 468 5.79 -8.09 16.84
C ASN A 468 7.02 -7.59 17.62
N LEU A 469 7.13 -7.98 18.90
CA LEU A 469 8.28 -7.64 19.74
C LEU A 469 9.63 -8.27 19.28
N ARG A 470 9.66 -9.02 18.17
CA ARG A 470 10.90 -9.50 17.52
C ARG A 470 11.32 -8.64 16.33
N GLY A 471 10.58 -7.57 16.01
CA GLY A 471 10.83 -6.73 14.83
C GLY A 471 10.40 -7.36 13.51
N GLN A 472 9.55 -8.39 13.54
CA GLN A 472 9.02 -9.06 12.34
C GLN A 472 7.65 -8.50 12.00
N VAL A 473 7.37 -8.30 10.70
CA VAL A 473 6.09 -7.80 10.20
C VAL A 473 5.05 -8.90 10.32
N VAL A 474 4.08 -8.70 11.21
CA VAL A 474 2.90 -9.57 11.37
C VAL A 474 1.76 -9.15 10.45
N GLY A 475 1.74 -7.89 10.01
CA GLY A 475 0.85 -7.41 8.95
C GLY A 475 1.22 -5.99 8.48
N MET A 476 0.53 -5.51 7.46
CA MET A 476 0.62 -4.13 6.97
C MET A 476 -0.62 -3.36 7.44
N ASN A 477 -0.43 -2.28 8.19
CA ASN A 477 -1.52 -1.47 8.72
C ASN A 477 -2.39 -0.96 7.56
N THR A 478 -3.71 -0.98 7.69
CA THR A 478 -4.61 -0.31 6.75
C THR A 478 -5.71 0.45 7.49
N SER A 479 -5.83 1.74 7.16
CA SER A 479 -6.99 2.57 7.51
C SER A 479 -8.03 2.63 6.38
N GLY A 480 -7.86 1.86 5.30
CA GLY A 480 -8.84 1.75 4.22
C GLY A 480 -10.06 0.92 4.60
N ILE A 481 -10.03 0.29 5.77
CA ILE A 481 -11.09 -0.55 6.32
C ILE A 481 -11.85 0.25 7.38
N PRO A 482 -13.17 0.50 7.22
CA PRO A 482 -13.96 1.26 8.17
C PRO A 482 -14.15 0.48 9.49
N SER A 483 -13.46 0.92 10.54
CA SER A 483 -13.57 0.37 11.89
C SER A 483 -14.83 0.89 12.60
N ARG A 484 -16.01 0.53 12.09
CA ARG A 484 -17.35 0.92 12.62
C ARG A 484 -17.66 0.45 14.06
N LEU A 485 -16.68 -0.06 14.81
CA LEU A 485 -16.86 -0.83 16.05
C LEU A 485 -15.80 -0.46 17.11
N ALA A 486 -16.07 0.58 17.90
CA ALA A 486 -15.33 0.98 19.12
C ALA A 486 -13.87 1.47 18.97
N GLN A 487 -13.46 2.35 19.89
CA GLN A 487 -12.05 2.70 20.10
C GLN A 487 -11.24 1.44 20.45
N GLY A 488 -10.06 1.27 19.84
CA GLY A 488 -9.23 0.08 20.04
C GLY A 488 -9.55 -1.09 19.09
N ILE A 489 -10.14 -0.83 17.92
CA ILE A 489 -10.20 -1.78 16.81
C ILE A 489 -9.54 -1.16 15.56
N GLY A 490 -8.32 -1.60 15.27
CA GLY A 490 -7.61 -1.35 14.01
C GLY A 490 -7.41 -2.63 13.21
N PHE A 491 -7.06 -2.50 11.93
CA PHE A 491 -6.86 -3.62 11.02
C PHE A 491 -5.50 -3.58 10.32
N ALA A 492 -5.01 -4.78 9.96
CA ALA A 492 -3.83 -4.95 9.13
C ALA A 492 -4.00 -6.13 8.16
N ILE A 493 -3.50 -5.97 6.94
CA ILE A 493 -3.39 -7.05 5.94
C ILE A 493 -2.37 -8.06 6.47
N ARG A 494 -2.72 -9.35 6.51
CA ARG A 494 -1.93 -10.39 7.16
C ARG A 494 -0.57 -10.61 6.49
N HIS A 495 0.47 -10.93 7.27
CA HIS A 495 1.80 -11.28 6.75
C HIS A 495 1.79 -12.38 5.68
N ASP A 496 0.92 -13.39 5.80
CA ASP A 496 0.82 -14.50 4.86
C ASP A 496 0.08 -14.10 3.59
N GLU A 497 -0.92 -13.21 3.66
CA GLU A 497 -1.51 -12.62 2.45
C GLU A 497 -0.49 -11.78 1.69
N LEU A 498 0.29 -10.94 2.38
CA LEU A 498 1.40 -10.20 1.75
C LEU A 498 2.39 -11.15 1.05
N ALA A 499 2.80 -12.24 1.72
CA ALA A 499 3.67 -13.26 1.15
C ALA A 499 3.04 -13.96 -0.08
N ASN A 500 1.75 -14.26 -0.03
CA ASN A 500 1.01 -14.91 -1.13
C ASN A 500 0.86 -14.02 -2.37
N ARG A 501 0.69 -12.69 -2.20
CA ARG A 501 0.47 -11.75 -3.32
C ARG A 501 1.77 -11.23 -3.94
N LEU A 502 2.88 -11.21 -3.19
CA LEU A 502 4.18 -10.72 -3.67
C LEU A 502 4.62 -11.28 -5.04
N PRO A 503 4.52 -12.59 -5.36
CA PRO A 503 4.90 -13.11 -6.67
C PRO A 503 4.05 -12.60 -7.85
N GLU A 504 2.78 -12.23 -7.62
CA GLU A 504 1.94 -11.65 -8.67
C GLU A 504 2.30 -10.18 -8.90
N LEU A 505 2.50 -9.42 -7.82
CA LEU A 505 2.93 -8.03 -7.84
C LEU A 505 4.29 -7.88 -8.55
N LEU A 506 5.30 -8.67 -8.15
CA LEU A 506 6.63 -8.71 -8.79
C LEU A 506 6.59 -9.06 -10.28
N SER A 507 5.53 -9.75 -10.74
CA SER A 507 5.37 -10.14 -12.15
C SER A 507 4.69 -9.10 -13.04
N GLY A 508 4.26 -7.96 -12.47
CA GLY A 508 3.55 -6.89 -13.19
C GLY A 508 2.15 -7.26 -13.71
N ARG A 509 1.63 -8.46 -13.39
CA ARG A 509 0.33 -8.95 -13.92
C ARG A 509 -0.89 -8.19 -13.43
N LEU A 510 -0.72 -7.37 -12.39
CA LEU A 510 -1.77 -6.57 -11.78
C LEU A 510 -1.58 -5.06 -12.07
N ALA A 511 -0.66 -4.67 -12.96
CA ALA A 511 -0.42 -3.28 -13.30
C ALA A 511 -1.54 -2.68 -14.21
N PRO A 512 -1.79 -1.35 -14.15
CA PRO A 512 -2.81 -0.69 -14.98
C PRO A 512 -2.52 -0.79 -16.48
N SER A 513 -3.57 -0.98 -17.30
CA SER A 513 -3.44 -0.98 -18.75
C SER A 513 -3.12 0.42 -19.29
N THR A 514 -2.01 0.56 -20.01
CA THR A 514 -1.54 1.84 -20.55
C THR A 514 -2.53 2.48 -21.55
N GLN A 515 -3.18 3.58 -21.16
CA GLN A 515 -3.71 4.58 -22.09
C GLN A 515 -3.21 5.97 -21.69
N SER A 516 -2.86 6.79 -22.69
CA SER A 516 -2.18 8.08 -22.48
C SER A 516 -3.07 9.12 -21.78
N PRO A 517 -2.48 10.04 -20.99
CA PRO A 517 -3.26 11.04 -20.24
C PRO A 517 -3.87 12.11 -21.17
N PRO A 518 -5.12 12.54 -20.94
CA PRO A 518 -5.65 13.80 -21.46
C PRO A 518 -4.93 15.00 -20.81
N THR A 519 -4.86 16.11 -21.53
CA THR A 519 -4.14 17.32 -21.13
C THR A 519 -4.83 18.09 -19.99
N ASN A 520 -4.05 18.52 -19.00
CA ASN A 520 -4.48 19.42 -17.93
C ASN A 520 -5.01 20.77 -18.47
N GLU A 521 -6.25 21.12 -18.12
CA GLU A 521 -6.65 22.52 -17.98
C GLU A 521 -6.57 22.93 -16.50
N THR A 522 -5.89 24.04 -16.22
CA THR A 522 -5.62 24.54 -14.87
C THR A 522 -6.86 25.11 -14.21
N THR A 523 -7.26 24.55 -13.07
CA THR A 523 -8.23 25.12 -12.10
C THR A 523 -7.59 25.04 -10.70
N PRO A 524 -7.71 26.06 -9.82
CA PRO A 524 -6.79 26.22 -8.70
C PRO A 524 -7.06 25.35 -7.47
N SER A 525 -5.98 24.73 -6.98
CA SER A 525 -5.68 24.31 -5.60
C SER A 525 -6.78 24.48 -4.53
N GLY A 526 -7.24 23.35 -3.97
CA GLY A 526 -7.48 23.27 -2.52
C GLY A 526 -8.78 22.63 -2.04
N ALA A 527 -8.88 21.30 -2.11
CA ALA A 527 -9.55 20.44 -1.12
C ALA A 527 -9.12 18.97 -1.34
N SER A 528 -9.13 18.13 -0.30
CA SER A 528 -8.86 16.69 -0.45
C SER A 528 -10.17 15.93 -0.68
N ASP A 529 -10.52 15.72 -1.94
CA ASP A 529 -11.76 15.08 -2.34
C ASP A 529 -11.66 13.55 -2.24
N PHE A 530 -12.54 12.95 -1.45
CA PHE A 530 -12.69 11.50 -1.33
C PHE A 530 -13.73 10.99 -2.34
N GLY A 531 -13.33 10.03 -3.18
CA GLY A 531 -14.20 9.34 -4.12
C GLY A 531 -13.51 9.18 -5.48
N PRO A 532 -13.95 8.22 -6.32
CA PRO A 532 -13.53 8.20 -7.71
C PRO A 532 -14.12 9.42 -8.41
N ALA A 533 -13.26 10.38 -8.78
CA ALA A 533 -13.67 11.68 -9.35
C ALA A 533 -14.60 11.59 -10.57
N SER A 534 -14.66 10.44 -11.25
CA SER A 534 -15.69 10.11 -12.24
C SER A 534 -15.95 8.60 -12.30
N GLY A 535 -17.08 8.20 -12.87
CA GLY A 535 -17.44 6.79 -13.02
C GLY A 535 -18.76 6.52 -13.73
N THR A 536 -19.17 5.24 -13.74
CA THR A 536 -20.42 4.77 -14.37
C THR A 536 -21.15 3.74 -13.51
N LEU A 537 -22.40 4.03 -13.18
CA LEU A 537 -23.33 3.09 -12.57
C LEU A 537 -24.04 2.32 -13.69
N ASN A 538 -23.59 1.10 -13.97
CA ASN A 538 -24.13 0.27 -15.05
C ASN A 538 -25.53 -0.26 -14.72
N HIS A 539 -26.49 -0.06 -15.62
CA HIS A 539 -27.88 -0.48 -15.42
C HIS A 539 -28.06 -1.96 -15.78
N ASP A 540 -28.56 -2.73 -14.82
CA ASP A 540 -29.00 -4.11 -15.01
C ASP A 540 -30.40 -4.25 -14.37
N PRO A 541 -31.49 -4.27 -15.16
CA PRO A 541 -32.84 -4.36 -14.62
C PRO A 541 -33.18 -5.73 -14.04
N ASP A 542 -32.35 -6.77 -14.28
CA ASP A 542 -32.64 -8.15 -13.88
C ASP A 542 -32.00 -8.54 -12.53
N ASP A 543 -31.00 -7.78 -12.04
CA ASP A 543 -30.31 -8.11 -10.78
C ASP A 543 -31.05 -7.63 -9.52
N GLY A 544 -31.89 -6.60 -9.64
CA GLY A 544 -32.70 -6.06 -8.54
C GLY A 544 -31.91 -5.27 -7.49
N PHE A 545 -30.64 -4.93 -7.74
CA PHE A 545 -29.79 -4.22 -6.79
C PHE A 545 -29.67 -2.73 -7.13
N ILE A 546 -29.57 -1.90 -6.08
CA ILE A 546 -29.19 -0.50 -6.19
C ILE A 546 -27.71 -0.47 -6.57
N LYS A 547 -27.37 0.19 -7.67
CA LYS A 547 -25.98 0.41 -8.10
C LYS A 547 -25.39 1.48 -7.20
N GLY A 548 -24.18 1.24 -6.69
CA GLY A 548 -23.50 2.20 -5.82
C GLY A 548 -22.00 2.25 -6.07
N VAL A 549 -21.43 3.44 -5.88
CA VAL A 549 -19.99 3.67 -5.81
C VAL A 549 -19.71 4.48 -4.55
N ALA A 550 -18.91 3.91 -3.65
CA ALA A 550 -18.55 4.57 -2.39
C ALA A 550 -17.65 5.78 -2.65
N ALA A 551 -17.81 6.82 -1.83
CA ALA A 551 -16.91 7.96 -1.79
C ALA A 551 -15.58 7.64 -1.06
N GLY A 552 -15.47 6.47 -0.41
CA GLY A 552 -14.22 6.07 0.25
C GLY A 552 -13.87 6.85 1.52
N PHE A 553 -14.88 7.43 2.17
CA PHE A 553 -14.76 8.03 3.51
C PHE A 553 -16.05 7.81 4.30
N ASP A 554 -15.89 7.72 5.63
CA ASP A 554 -16.99 7.66 6.60
C ASP A 554 -16.99 8.95 7.40
N ALA A 555 -18.12 9.65 7.46
CA ALA A 555 -18.23 10.89 8.21
C ALA A 555 -19.65 11.08 8.78
N ALA A 556 -19.72 11.65 9.98
CA ALA A 556 -20.98 12.10 10.57
C ALA A 556 -21.40 13.41 9.88
N ASP A 557 -20.47 14.35 9.83
CA ASP A 557 -20.62 15.67 9.24
C ASP A 557 -19.78 15.73 7.96
N PHE A 558 -20.37 16.13 6.83
CA PHE A 558 -19.71 16.08 5.53
C PHE A 558 -20.31 17.02 4.50
N VAL A 559 -19.55 17.29 3.45
CA VAL A 559 -20.04 17.69 2.14
C VAL A 559 -19.88 16.51 1.19
N ILE A 560 -20.86 16.21 0.34
CA ILE A 560 -20.68 15.32 -0.81
C ILE A 560 -21.34 15.90 -2.04
N GLU A 561 -20.66 15.86 -3.16
CA GLU A 561 -21.14 16.40 -4.44
C GLU A 561 -20.86 15.45 -5.60
N ALA A 562 -21.66 15.56 -6.66
CA ALA A 562 -21.50 14.83 -7.91
C ALA A 562 -22.22 15.53 -9.06
N THR A 563 -21.64 15.45 -10.25
CA THR A 563 -22.27 15.85 -11.51
C THR A 563 -22.66 14.58 -12.28
N PHE A 564 -23.96 14.25 -12.33
CA PHE A 564 -24.45 13.09 -13.08
C PHE A 564 -25.00 13.50 -14.45
N PHE A 565 -24.98 12.56 -15.39
CA PHE A 565 -25.41 12.75 -16.78
C PHE A 565 -26.62 11.87 -17.09
N ASN A 566 -27.66 12.48 -17.65
CA ASN A 566 -28.92 11.80 -17.94
C ASN A 566 -28.70 10.65 -18.96
N PRO A 567 -28.92 9.37 -18.59
CA PRO A 567 -28.49 8.23 -19.39
C PRO A 567 -29.31 8.00 -20.67
N TYR A 568 -30.58 8.43 -20.68
CA TYR A 568 -31.53 8.29 -21.78
C TYR A 568 -32.74 9.21 -21.57
N SER A 569 -33.62 9.31 -22.57
CA SER A 569 -34.80 10.18 -22.50
C SER A 569 -35.95 9.53 -21.73
N ALA A 570 -36.86 10.35 -21.21
CA ALA A 570 -38.10 9.89 -20.56
C ALA A 570 -38.99 8.97 -21.45
N ALA A 571 -38.79 8.99 -22.78
CA ALA A 571 -39.47 8.08 -23.70
C ALA A 571 -38.86 6.66 -23.75
N ALA A 572 -37.60 6.50 -23.34
CA ALA A 572 -36.93 5.20 -23.22
C ALA A 572 -37.17 4.56 -21.84
N GLY A 573 -37.30 5.37 -20.79
CA GLY A 573 -37.60 4.93 -19.43
C GLY A 573 -37.43 6.07 -18.42
N GLY A 574 -37.78 5.80 -17.16
CA GLY A 574 -37.34 6.63 -16.04
C GLY A 574 -35.88 6.34 -15.68
N PHE A 575 -35.22 7.28 -15.03
CA PHE A 575 -33.94 7.04 -14.36
C PHE A 575 -33.96 7.69 -12.98
N ASP A 576 -33.05 7.26 -12.12
CA ASP A 576 -32.77 7.90 -10.85
C ASP A 576 -31.27 7.93 -10.53
N TYR A 577 -30.87 8.94 -9.76
CA TYR A 577 -29.51 9.13 -9.26
C TYR A 577 -29.56 9.85 -7.90
N GLY A 578 -28.59 9.60 -7.02
CA GLY A 578 -28.40 10.43 -5.84
C GLY A 578 -27.36 9.85 -4.89
N PHE A 579 -27.60 9.98 -3.59
CA PHE A 579 -26.65 9.58 -2.56
C PHE A 579 -27.27 8.63 -1.52
N LYS A 580 -26.53 7.57 -1.18
CA LYS A 580 -26.69 6.84 0.09
C LYS A 580 -25.70 7.44 1.09
N PHE A 581 -26.13 7.76 2.30
CA PHE A 581 -25.24 8.36 3.29
C PHE A 581 -25.58 8.00 4.75
N ARG A 582 -24.56 8.09 5.62
CA ARG A 582 -24.60 7.62 7.02
C ARG A 582 -25.03 6.15 7.13
N ASP A 583 -24.55 5.29 6.23
CA ASP A 583 -24.80 3.86 6.33
C ASP A 583 -23.93 3.24 7.44
N ALA A 584 -24.57 2.92 8.57
CA ALA A 584 -23.93 2.31 9.73
C ALA A 584 -24.03 0.77 9.73
N GLY A 585 -24.12 0.13 8.56
CA GLY A 585 -24.28 -1.31 8.41
C GLY A 585 -25.74 -1.78 8.51
N GLY A 586 -26.66 -0.99 7.94
CA GLY A 586 -28.09 -1.24 8.01
C GLY A 586 -28.88 -0.02 7.55
N ASN A 587 -29.42 0.74 8.51
CA ASN A 587 -30.16 1.97 8.19
C ASN A 587 -29.22 3.02 7.60
N ALA A 588 -29.62 3.59 6.47
CA ALA A 588 -28.96 4.71 5.83
C ALA A 588 -30.01 5.71 5.32
N PHE A 589 -29.57 6.94 5.04
CA PHE A 589 -30.35 7.87 4.24
C PHE A 589 -30.14 7.58 2.75
N PHE A 590 -31.22 7.67 1.97
CA PHE A 590 -31.22 7.53 0.51
C PHE A 590 -31.87 8.77 -0.09
N LEU A 591 -31.05 9.71 -0.55
CA LEU A 591 -31.50 10.84 -1.36
C LEU A 591 -31.53 10.40 -2.83
N ILE A 592 -32.69 10.50 -3.47
CA ILE A 592 -32.95 10.04 -4.83
C ILE A 592 -33.58 11.17 -5.65
N VAL A 593 -32.94 11.57 -6.73
CA VAL A 593 -33.46 12.48 -7.76
C VAL A 593 -33.89 11.66 -8.97
N THR A 594 -35.12 11.88 -9.46
CA THR A 594 -35.68 11.17 -10.62
C THR A 594 -35.72 12.04 -11.88
N SER A 595 -35.83 11.39 -13.04
CA SER A 595 -35.84 12.02 -14.37
C SER A 595 -36.96 13.04 -14.64
N ASP A 596 -37.92 13.20 -13.73
CA ASP A 596 -38.99 14.22 -13.75
C ASP A 596 -38.65 15.46 -12.91
N ALA A 597 -37.42 15.55 -12.40
CA ALA A 597 -36.92 16.52 -11.42
C ALA A 597 -37.50 16.38 -10.00
N SER A 598 -38.22 15.32 -9.65
CA SER A 598 -38.60 15.07 -8.25
C SER A 598 -37.36 14.63 -7.45
N TRP A 599 -37.25 15.05 -6.18
CA TRP A 599 -36.29 14.50 -5.23
C TRP A 599 -37.03 13.89 -4.02
N ARG A 600 -36.49 12.82 -3.45
CA ARG A 600 -36.99 12.18 -2.22
C ARG A 600 -35.83 11.75 -1.33
N LEU A 601 -35.99 11.95 -0.03
CA LEU A 601 -35.10 11.43 1.02
C LEU A 601 -35.84 10.32 1.77
N PHE A 602 -35.27 9.12 1.76
CA PHE A 602 -35.75 7.98 2.53
C PHE A 602 -34.76 7.61 3.65
N TYR A 603 -35.25 6.95 4.70
CA TYR A 603 -34.45 6.35 5.76
C TYR A 603 -34.86 4.88 6.00
N GLY A 604 -33.88 3.99 6.17
CA GLY A 604 -34.07 2.59 6.52
C GLY A 604 -33.26 1.59 5.68
N ASP A 605 -33.15 0.35 6.12
CA ASP A 605 -32.35 -0.72 5.52
C ASP A 605 -33.05 -1.45 4.35
N ASP A 606 -34.26 -1.99 4.59
CA ASP A 606 -35.00 -2.87 3.67
C ASP A 606 -36.34 -2.23 3.20
N PRO A 607 -36.82 -2.43 1.96
CA PRO A 607 -38.10 -1.86 1.52
C PRO A 607 -39.31 -2.43 2.27
N PRO A 608 -40.30 -1.59 2.69
CA PRO A 608 -40.42 -0.16 2.40
C PRO A 608 -39.66 0.72 3.41
N ARG A 609 -38.75 1.56 2.88
CA ARG A 609 -38.07 2.60 3.65
C ARG A 609 -39.02 3.77 3.95
N THR A 610 -38.81 4.45 5.06
CA THR A 610 -39.61 5.60 5.47
C THR A 610 -39.26 6.81 4.62
N LEU A 611 -40.25 7.46 3.99
CA LEU A 611 -40.07 8.76 3.34
C LEU A 611 -39.98 9.84 4.43
N VAL A 612 -38.87 10.57 4.47
CA VAL A 612 -38.63 11.64 5.46
C VAL A 612 -38.61 13.04 4.83
N GLY A 613 -38.42 13.15 3.52
CA GLY A 613 -38.58 14.41 2.79
C GLY A 613 -38.82 14.20 1.29
N GLU A 614 -39.51 15.12 0.64
CA GLU A 614 -39.61 15.16 -0.83
C GLU A 614 -39.83 16.59 -1.36
N GLY A 615 -39.55 16.78 -2.65
CA GLY A 615 -39.74 18.04 -3.33
C GLY A 615 -39.36 17.98 -4.81
N ARG A 616 -39.02 19.13 -5.40
CA ARG A 616 -38.62 19.24 -6.79
C ARG A 616 -37.30 20.01 -6.92
N MET A 617 -36.37 19.49 -7.71
CA MET A 617 -35.09 20.13 -7.99
C MET A 617 -35.29 21.30 -8.98
N PRO A 618 -34.95 22.55 -8.60
CA PRO A 618 -34.99 23.69 -9.51
C PRO A 618 -33.91 23.55 -10.60
N ARG A 619 -34.16 24.17 -11.76
CA ARG A 619 -33.24 24.19 -12.91
C ARG A 619 -32.69 22.82 -13.34
N PHE A 620 -33.42 21.74 -13.07
CA PHE A 620 -33.08 20.41 -13.58
C PHE A 620 -33.06 20.41 -15.11
N ARG A 621 -32.01 19.85 -15.69
CA ARG A 621 -31.82 19.68 -17.13
C ARG A 621 -32.26 18.26 -17.49
N ASP A 622 -33.23 18.10 -18.39
CA ASP A 622 -33.88 16.81 -18.68
C ASP A 622 -33.46 16.17 -20.02
N GLY A 623 -32.61 16.84 -20.80
CA GLY A 623 -32.08 16.33 -22.06
C GLY A 623 -31.10 15.17 -21.88
N VAL A 624 -31.04 14.27 -22.87
CA VAL A 624 -30.13 13.11 -22.85
C VAL A 624 -28.68 13.58 -22.91
N GLY A 625 -27.85 13.10 -21.98
CA GLY A 625 -26.46 13.52 -21.86
C GLY A 625 -26.27 14.93 -21.30
N GLU A 626 -27.35 15.66 -20.95
CA GLU A 626 -27.22 16.86 -20.12
C GLU A 626 -26.81 16.48 -18.69
N SER A 627 -26.08 17.38 -18.04
CA SER A 627 -25.60 17.19 -16.68
C SER A 627 -26.39 17.96 -15.64
N ASN A 628 -26.56 17.33 -14.48
CA ASN A 628 -27.06 17.94 -13.26
C ASN A 628 -26.05 17.74 -12.13
N HIS A 629 -25.70 18.83 -11.46
CA HIS A 629 -24.84 18.82 -10.29
C HIS A 629 -25.71 18.74 -9.02
N LEU A 630 -25.34 17.84 -8.11
CA LEU A 630 -26.04 17.55 -6.87
C LEU A 630 -25.03 17.64 -5.73
N SER A 631 -25.35 18.34 -4.64
CA SER A 631 -24.50 18.38 -3.44
C SER A 631 -25.35 18.29 -2.18
N VAL A 632 -24.82 17.64 -1.14
CA VAL A 632 -25.41 17.51 0.18
C VAL A 632 -24.37 17.92 1.21
N ILE A 633 -24.75 18.87 2.06
CA ILE A 633 -24.01 19.21 3.29
C ILE A 633 -24.80 18.60 4.45
N ALA A 634 -24.14 17.89 5.36
CA ALA A 634 -24.74 17.29 6.54
C ALA A 634 -23.93 17.67 7.79
N VAL A 635 -24.61 18.13 8.85
CA VAL A 635 -24.03 18.48 10.15
C VAL A 635 -25.01 18.09 11.26
N GLY A 636 -24.63 17.15 12.13
CA GLY A 636 -25.47 16.66 13.21
C GLY A 636 -26.83 16.16 12.71
N GLU A 637 -27.92 16.69 13.25
CA GLU A 637 -29.30 16.34 12.88
C GLU A 637 -29.80 17.07 11.62
N SER A 638 -28.99 17.96 11.02
CA SER A 638 -29.39 18.78 9.88
C SER A 638 -28.60 18.45 8.62
N GLY A 639 -29.22 18.68 7.47
CA GLY A 639 -28.52 18.73 6.20
C GLY A 639 -29.17 19.69 5.22
N TRP A 640 -28.51 19.90 4.08
CA TRP A 640 -28.92 20.84 3.04
C TRP A 640 -28.62 20.25 1.67
N LEU A 641 -29.65 20.19 0.83
CA LEU A 641 -29.58 19.72 -0.54
C LEU A 641 -29.37 20.91 -1.48
N PHE A 642 -28.33 20.84 -2.31
CA PHE A 642 -28.04 21.78 -3.36
C PHE A 642 -28.14 21.11 -4.74
N GLY A 643 -28.62 21.86 -5.73
CA GLY A 643 -28.87 21.40 -7.08
C GLY A 643 -28.52 22.46 -8.09
N ASN A 644 -27.61 22.15 -9.02
CA ASN A 644 -27.11 23.07 -10.04
C ASN A 644 -26.62 24.43 -9.47
N GLY A 645 -26.08 24.41 -8.24
CA GLY A 645 -25.55 25.57 -7.53
C GLY A 645 -26.56 26.34 -6.66
N GLU A 646 -27.81 25.90 -6.57
CA GLU A 646 -28.86 26.54 -5.75
C GLU A 646 -29.31 25.65 -4.60
N LEU A 647 -29.67 26.24 -3.46
CA LEU A 647 -30.31 25.53 -2.36
C LEU A 647 -31.69 24.99 -2.81
N VAL A 648 -31.91 23.70 -2.60
CA VAL A 648 -33.15 23.00 -2.96
C VAL A 648 -34.03 22.78 -1.74
N ALA A 649 -33.44 22.35 -0.62
CA ALA A 649 -34.14 22.02 0.61
C ALA A 649 -33.19 21.93 1.81
N GLY A 650 -33.70 22.23 3.01
CA GLY A 650 -33.18 21.65 4.25
C GLY A 650 -33.62 20.20 4.39
N LEU A 651 -32.80 19.38 5.03
CA LEU A 651 -33.00 17.95 5.25
C LEU A 651 -32.98 17.67 6.76
N GLU A 652 -34.03 17.01 7.26
CA GLU A 652 -34.06 16.48 8.62
C GLU A 652 -33.31 15.14 8.64
N LEU A 653 -32.21 15.08 9.40
CA LEU A 653 -31.30 13.93 9.48
C LEU A 653 -31.20 13.35 10.91
N ASP A 654 -32.20 13.62 11.76
CA ASP A 654 -32.30 13.20 13.16
C ASP A 654 -32.25 11.66 13.35
N ALA A 655 -32.78 10.91 12.40
CA ALA A 655 -32.86 9.45 12.46
C ALA A 655 -31.49 8.72 12.49
N VAL A 656 -30.41 9.36 12.02
CA VAL A 656 -29.03 8.93 12.30
C VAL A 656 -28.05 10.10 12.15
N THR A 657 -27.34 10.41 13.23
CA THR A 657 -26.32 11.47 13.29
C THR A 657 -24.88 10.95 13.28
N GLY A 658 -24.70 9.64 13.48
CA GLY A 658 -23.38 8.99 13.51
C GLY A 658 -22.71 8.93 12.13
N ALA A 659 -21.41 8.72 12.13
CA ALA A 659 -20.65 8.46 10.92
C ALA A 659 -21.03 7.11 10.29
N GLY A 660 -21.03 7.09 8.96
CA GLY A 660 -21.23 5.89 8.15
C GLY A 660 -21.00 6.21 6.68
N ASP A 661 -20.99 5.18 5.84
CA ASP A 661 -20.53 5.29 4.46
C ASP A 661 -21.36 6.30 3.66
N VAL A 662 -20.67 7.00 2.75
CA VAL A 662 -21.28 7.91 1.77
C VAL A 662 -21.01 7.37 0.36
N ALA A 663 -22.01 7.32 -0.51
CA ALA A 663 -21.93 6.70 -1.83
C ALA A 663 -22.86 7.35 -2.86
N ALA A 664 -22.40 7.49 -4.11
CA ALA A 664 -23.25 7.79 -5.27
C ALA A 664 -24.04 6.55 -5.65
N ILE A 665 -25.35 6.68 -5.92
CA ILE A 665 -26.25 5.57 -6.22
C ILE A 665 -27.20 5.83 -7.39
N SER A 666 -27.67 4.74 -8.02
CA SER A 666 -28.65 4.75 -9.11
C SER A 666 -29.39 3.40 -9.19
N GLY A 667 -30.58 3.38 -9.78
CA GLY A 667 -31.41 2.19 -9.92
C GLY A 667 -32.23 1.86 -8.66
N TYR A 668 -32.54 2.88 -7.85
CA TYR A 668 -33.36 2.77 -6.65
C TYR A 668 -34.80 2.32 -6.94
N TYR A 669 -35.39 2.83 -8.03
CA TYR A 669 -36.75 2.45 -8.43
C TYR A 669 -36.73 1.29 -9.44
N ASN A 670 -37.62 0.32 -9.20
CA ASN A 670 -37.90 -0.73 -10.17
C ASN A 670 -38.31 -0.12 -11.53
N ARG A 671 -37.65 -0.57 -12.61
CA ARG A 671 -37.77 -0.04 -13.99
C ARG A 671 -37.11 1.31 -14.26
N HIS A 672 -36.33 1.87 -13.33
CA HIS A 672 -35.44 3.00 -13.60
C HIS A 672 -34.03 2.57 -14.05
N GLN A 673 -33.88 1.28 -14.37
CA GLN A 673 -32.72 0.70 -15.03
C GLN A 673 -33.15 0.22 -16.43
N VAL A 674 -32.36 0.55 -17.45
CA VAL A 674 -32.57 0.12 -18.85
C VAL A 674 -31.37 -0.73 -19.24
N ALA A 675 -31.61 -1.96 -19.69
CA ALA A 675 -30.55 -2.92 -19.97
C ALA A 675 -29.50 -2.37 -20.95
N GLY A 676 -28.24 -2.35 -20.53
CA GLY A 676 -27.11 -1.85 -21.34
C GLY A 676 -26.92 -0.33 -21.33
N ALA A 677 -27.72 0.43 -20.57
CA ALA A 677 -27.44 1.81 -20.25
C ALA A 677 -26.52 1.93 -19.02
N ALA A 678 -26.01 3.13 -18.74
CA ALA A 678 -25.29 3.44 -17.51
C ALA A 678 -25.47 4.91 -17.13
N THR A 679 -25.70 5.21 -15.85
CA THR A 679 -25.65 6.59 -15.35
C THR A 679 -24.19 6.97 -15.12
N ARG A 680 -23.70 7.91 -15.92
CA ARG A 680 -22.34 8.43 -15.81
C ARG A 680 -22.30 9.57 -14.80
N PHE A 681 -21.22 9.67 -14.03
CA PHE A 681 -20.97 10.78 -13.11
C PHE A 681 -19.53 11.29 -13.21
N GLU A 682 -19.34 12.56 -12.86
CA GLU A 682 -18.07 13.30 -12.78
C GLU A 682 -18.11 14.21 -11.54
N SER A 683 -16.97 14.78 -11.15
CA SER A 683 -16.85 15.62 -9.96
C SER A 683 -17.43 14.96 -8.70
N PHE A 684 -17.32 13.64 -8.58
CA PHE A 684 -17.78 12.93 -7.39
C PHE A 684 -16.74 13.07 -6.30
N ALA A 685 -17.07 13.89 -5.32
CA ALA A 685 -16.17 14.33 -4.26
C ALA A 685 -16.93 14.39 -2.94
N GLY A 686 -16.39 13.75 -1.92
CA GLY A 686 -16.85 13.82 -0.54
C GLY A 686 -15.76 14.33 0.38
N ARG A 687 -16.14 15.12 1.38
CA ARG A 687 -15.24 15.80 2.32
C ARG A 687 -15.86 15.74 3.71
N GLY A 688 -15.16 15.14 4.67
CA GLY A 688 -15.59 15.17 6.08
C GLY A 688 -15.42 16.58 6.64
N LEU A 689 -16.44 17.10 7.32
CA LEU A 689 -16.38 18.40 7.98
C LEU A 689 -15.73 18.26 9.36
N GLN A 690 -14.72 19.08 9.65
CA GLN A 690 -14.05 19.10 10.95
C GLN A 690 -14.60 20.22 11.83
N PRO A 691 -14.95 19.95 13.10
CA PRO A 691 -15.27 21.01 14.06
C PRO A 691 -13.98 21.75 14.45
N HIS A 692 -13.88 23.02 14.05
CA HIS A 692 -12.76 23.90 14.39
C HIS A 692 -12.94 24.64 15.70
N PHE A 693 -14.19 24.83 16.11
CA PHE A 693 -14.55 25.47 17.36
C PHE A 693 -15.84 24.85 17.89
N ASP A 694 -15.85 24.52 19.18
CA ASP A 694 -17.02 24.09 19.93
C ASP A 694 -16.93 24.71 21.33
N SER A 695 -17.68 25.79 21.54
CA SER A 695 -17.94 26.32 22.87
C SER A 695 -19.33 25.89 23.29
N GLY A 696 -19.40 25.02 24.31
CA GLY A 696 -20.63 24.82 25.07
C GLY A 696 -21.04 26.08 25.83
N ALA A 697 -22.13 25.97 26.61
CA ALA A 697 -22.83 27.10 27.20
C ALA A 697 -21.91 28.13 27.88
N GLY A 698 -22.09 29.40 27.53
CA GLY A 698 -21.15 30.47 27.87
C GLY A 698 -21.73 31.86 27.71
N MET A 699 -20.89 32.86 27.97
CA MET A 699 -21.24 34.28 28.01
C MET A 699 -20.25 35.03 27.13
N LEU A 700 -20.74 35.85 26.18
CA LEU A 700 -19.87 36.57 25.24
C LEU A 700 -18.99 37.60 25.97
N GLU A 701 -17.70 37.71 25.61
CA GLU A 701 -16.81 38.70 26.25
C GLU A 701 -17.10 40.13 25.74
N ARG A 702 -17.20 41.08 26.69
CA ARG A 702 -17.49 42.49 26.39
C ARG A 702 -16.24 43.25 25.95
N VAL A 703 -16.29 43.93 24.80
CA VAL A 703 -15.17 44.71 24.26
C VAL A 703 -15.42 46.22 24.40
N ASP A 704 -15.50 46.70 25.65
CA ASP A 704 -15.85 48.09 26.04
C ASP A 704 -17.33 48.49 25.77
N ASP A 705 -17.71 49.72 26.13
CA ASP A 705 -19.10 50.16 26.24
C ASP A 705 -19.87 50.33 24.90
N ASP A 706 -19.17 50.44 23.77
CA ASP A 706 -19.75 50.74 22.43
C ASP A 706 -19.46 49.66 21.35
N LYS A 707 -19.04 48.45 21.73
CA LYS A 707 -18.69 47.40 20.74
C LYS A 707 -19.46 46.10 20.91
N ILE A 708 -19.68 45.45 19.77
CA ILE A 708 -20.27 44.13 19.62
C ILE A 708 -19.52 43.11 20.49
N ALA A 709 -20.24 42.35 21.31
CA ALA A 709 -19.68 41.22 22.03
C ALA A 709 -19.50 40.06 21.02
N VAL A 710 -18.29 39.51 20.92
CA VAL A 710 -17.94 38.48 19.94
C VAL A 710 -17.28 37.29 20.58
N LEU A 711 -17.65 36.09 20.13
CA LEU A 711 -16.91 34.86 20.37
C LEU A 711 -16.31 34.39 19.04
N GLN A 712 -15.00 34.56 18.90
CA GLN A 712 -14.28 34.20 17.69
C GLN A 712 -13.98 32.70 17.67
N SER A 713 -14.35 32.04 16.58
CA SER A 713 -14.06 30.60 16.40
C SER A 713 -12.58 30.30 16.14
N GLY A 714 -11.82 31.27 15.62
CA GLY A 714 -10.47 31.05 15.10
C GLY A 714 -10.39 30.22 13.81
N ALA A 715 -11.52 29.76 13.27
CA ALA A 715 -11.58 29.06 11.99
C ALA A 715 -11.40 30.04 10.82
N PHE A 716 -10.59 29.67 9.82
CA PHE A 716 -10.34 30.48 8.62
C PHE A 716 -10.66 29.68 7.35
N ALA A 717 -11.90 29.77 6.89
CA ALA A 717 -12.38 29.06 5.71
C ALA A 717 -13.25 29.96 4.80
N ARG A 718 -13.34 29.56 3.53
CA ARG A 718 -14.27 30.15 2.55
C ARG A 718 -15.59 29.39 2.54
N ASP A 719 -15.51 28.08 2.73
CA ASP A 719 -16.65 27.16 2.74
C ASP A 719 -16.78 26.64 4.19
N LEU A 720 -17.93 26.84 4.83
CA LEU A 720 -18.15 26.48 6.24
C LEU A 720 -19.62 26.26 6.58
N VAL A 721 -19.87 25.59 7.71
CA VAL A 721 -21.15 25.59 8.42
C VAL A 721 -20.92 26.12 9.83
N ALA A 722 -21.77 27.02 10.29
CA ALA A 722 -21.77 27.49 11.67
C ALA A 722 -23.15 27.32 12.29
N GLU A 723 -23.19 26.94 13.56
CA GLU A 723 -24.42 26.73 14.33
C GLU A 723 -24.29 27.39 15.70
N ALA A 724 -25.36 28.03 16.16
CA ALA A 724 -25.46 28.51 17.52
C ALA A 724 -26.88 28.29 18.08
N GLU A 725 -26.95 27.95 19.36
CA GLU A 725 -28.20 28.02 20.12
C GLU A 725 -28.12 29.22 21.06
N VAL A 726 -28.99 30.20 20.79
CA VAL A 726 -29.07 31.48 21.48
C VAL A 726 -30.44 31.65 22.13
N PRO A 727 -30.61 32.46 23.18
CA PRO A 727 -31.92 32.73 23.76
C PRO A 727 -32.90 33.30 22.73
N LEU A 728 -34.19 33.28 23.04
CA LEU A 728 -35.18 34.06 22.30
C LEU A 728 -34.79 35.55 22.31
N PRO A 729 -34.66 36.19 21.14
CA PRO A 729 -34.57 37.64 21.03
C PRO A 729 -35.72 38.35 21.76
N THR A 730 -35.42 39.50 22.38
CA THR A 730 -36.37 40.26 23.20
C THR A 730 -36.39 41.78 22.96
N GLU A 731 -35.44 42.34 22.21
CA GLU A 731 -35.45 43.76 21.80
C GLU A 731 -35.64 43.90 20.28
N THR A 732 -36.24 45.01 19.82
CA THR A 732 -36.50 45.27 18.38
C THR A 732 -35.25 45.75 17.62
N ASP A 733 -34.07 45.50 18.18
CA ASP A 733 -32.76 45.72 17.58
C ASP A 733 -32.09 44.33 17.45
N TRP A 734 -31.02 44.22 16.66
CA TRP A 734 -30.37 42.93 16.44
C TRP A 734 -29.82 42.35 17.77
N ASP A 735 -30.27 41.14 18.10
CA ASP A 735 -29.92 40.44 19.35
C ASP A 735 -28.79 39.43 19.10
N ALA A 736 -28.93 38.52 18.12
CA ALA A 736 -27.93 37.48 17.87
C ALA A 736 -27.65 37.21 16.38
N GLY A 737 -26.40 36.89 16.04
CA GLY A 737 -25.99 36.64 14.66
C GLY A 737 -24.56 36.17 14.46
N PHE A 738 -24.15 36.01 13.21
CA PHE A 738 -22.78 35.67 12.84
C PHE A 738 -22.09 36.83 12.11
N ILE A 739 -20.81 37.05 12.42
CA ILE A 739 -19.92 38.01 11.74
C ILE A 739 -18.85 37.27 10.94
N PHE A 740 -18.61 37.72 9.71
CA PHE A 740 -17.55 37.23 8.82
C PHE A 740 -16.62 38.38 8.47
N ARG A 741 -15.31 38.22 8.65
CA ARG A 741 -14.33 39.23 8.22
C ARG A 741 -13.30 38.62 7.28
N ASN A 742 -13.26 39.11 6.05
CA ASN A 742 -12.22 38.80 5.06
C ASN A 742 -10.85 39.23 5.62
N SER A 743 -9.87 38.32 5.63
CA SER A 743 -8.53 38.56 6.19
C SER A 743 -7.67 39.56 5.40
N GLN A 744 -8.01 39.80 4.12
CA GLN A 744 -7.33 40.69 3.20
C GLN A 744 -7.99 42.07 3.07
N SER A 745 -9.10 42.30 3.78
CA SER A 745 -9.82 43.57 3.73
C SER A 745 -10.21 44.08 5.11
N ASP A 746 -10.40 45.39 5.23
CA ASP A 746 -10.99 45.98 6.42
C ASP A 746 -12.52 45.83 6.48
N ARG A 747 -13.14 45.17 5.50
CA ARG A 747 -14.58 44.93 5.46
C ARG A 747 -14.96 43.67 6.23
N PHE A 748 -16.07 43.76 6.95
CA PHE A 748 -16.76 42.61 7.52
C PHE A 748 -18.24 42.63 7.10
N GLU A 749 -18.86 41.47 7.15
CA GLU A 749 -20.29 41.27 6.98
C GLU A 749 -20.89 40.64 8.24
N MET A 750 -22.18 40.84 8.43
CA MET A 750 -22.93 40.34 9.58
C MET A 750 -24.31 39.90 9.11
N VAL A 751 -24.76 38.74 9.56
CA VAL A 751 -26.17 38.33 9.46
C VAL A 751 -26.71 38.09 10.87
N ALA A 752 -27.84 38.72 11.22
CA ALA A 752 -28.39 38.69 12.56
C ALA A 752 -29.92 38.71 12.58
N LEU A 753 -30.48 38.27 13.70
CA LEU A 753 -31.91 38.19 14.03
C LEU A 753 -32.25 39.21 15.14
N ASP A 754 -33.42 39.83 15.08
CA ASP A 754 -33.97 40.70 16.13
C ASP A 754 -35.19 40.08 16.88
N GLY A 755 -35.69 40.80 17.88
CA GLY A 755 -36.89 40.47 18.68
C GLY A 755 -38.22 40.53 17.96
N ASP A 756 -38.31 41.20 16.81
CA ASP A 756 -39.49 41.18 15.92
C ASP A 756 -39.44 40.00 14.92
N GLY A 757 -38.34 39.24 14.92
CA GLY A 757 -38.11 38.09 14.04
C GLY A 757 -37.57 38.48 12.65
N GLU A 758 -37.23 39.74 12.42
CA GLU A 758 -36.61 40.20 11.18
C GLU A 758 -35.13 39.76 11.17
N VAL A 759 -34.64 39.38 9.99
CA VAL A 759 -33.25 39.01 9.74
C VAL A 759 -32.59 40.05 8.86
N PHE A 760 -31.42 40.54 9.25
CA PHE A 760 -30.68 41.55 8.50
C PHE A 760 -29.32 41.03 8.07
N HIS A 761 -28.95 41.32 6.82
CA HIS A 761 -27.57 41.16 6.32
C HIS A 761 -26.96 42.55 6.09
N TYR A 762 -25.83 42.80 6.75
CA TYR A 762 -25.10 44.07 6.73
C TYR A 762 -23.65 43.88 6.30
N THR A 763 -23.04 44.93 5.78
CA THR A 763 -21.59 45.08 5.62
C THR A 763 -21.09 46.39 6.22
N ARG A 764 -19.83 46.44 6.61
CA ARG A 764 -19.16 47.64 7.14
C ARG A 764 -17.66 47.56 6.93
N THR A 765 -17.03 48.70 6.57
CA THR A 765 -15.58 48.82 6.54
C THR A 765 -15.05 49.31 7.90
N THR A 766 -13.93 48.77 8.36
CA THR A 766 -13.30 49.16 9.63
C THR A 766 -12.92 50.63 9.59
N GLY A 767 -13.45 51.42 10.53
CA GLY A 767 -13.26 52.87 10.59
C GLY A 767 -14.40 53.70 9.98
N GLU A 768 -15.41 53.09 9.36
CA GLU A 768 -16.67 53.76 9.01
C GLU A 768 -17.67 53.64 10.18
N ASP A 769 -18.47 54.66 10.46
CA ASP A 769 -19.45 54.66 11.56
C ASP A 769 -20.80 54.00 11.19
N ARG A 770 -20.96 53.56 9.94
CA ARG A 770 -22.24 53.09 9.40
C ARG A 770 -22.16 51.64 8.90
N PHE A 771 -23.24 50.91 9.10
CA PHE A 771 -23.51 49.64 8.42
C PHE A 771 -24.36 49.89 7.17
N ASP A 772 -23.94 49.31 6.05
CA ASP A 772 -24.73 49.27 4.82
C ASP A 772 -25.50 47.95 4.76
N ARG A 773 -26.81 48.03 4.54
CA ARG A 773 -27.70 46.87 4.50
C ARG A 773 -27.68 46.22 3.13
N LEU A 774 -27.28 44.96 3.08
CA LEU A 774 -27.24 44.13 1.88
C LEU A 774 -28.54 43.35 1.66
N GLY A 775 -29.19 42.90 2.75
CA GLY A 775 -30.42 42.11 2.68
C GLY A 775 -31.31 42.20 3.91
N THR A 776 -32.55 41.75 3.75
CA THR A 776 -33.57 41.58 4.80
C THR A 776 -34.33 40.29 4.55
N GLY A 777 -34.59 39.51 5.58
CA GLY A 777 -35.37 38.28 5.58
C GLY A 777 -36.24 38.18 6.82
N GLN A 778 -36.98 37.09 6.99
CA GLN A 778 -37.85 36.87 8.14
C GLN A 778 -37.62 35.47 8.72
N ALA A 779 -37.40 35.39 10.02
CA ALA A 779 -37.39 34.13 10.74
C ALA A 779 -38.81 33.56 10.89
N PRO A 780 -38.98 32.23 11.03
CA PRO A 780 -40.26 31.68 11.44
C PRO A 780 -40.67 32.20 12.83
N GLU A 781 -41.98 32.29 13.05
CA GLU A 781 -42.55 32.46 14.40
C GLU A 781 -42.02 31.36 15.35
N PRO A 782 -41.59 31.70 16.57
CA PRO A 782 -41.20 30.72 17.59
C PRO A 782 -42.34 29.76 17.92
N VAL A 783 -42.00 28.51 18.24
CA VAL A 783 -42.95 27.50 18.72
C VAL A 783 -43.36 27.83 20.16
N GLU A 784 -44.62 27.58 20.53
CA GLU A 784 -45.12 27.84 21.88
C GLU A 784 -44.29 27.09 22.94
N GLY A 785 -43.69 27.84 23.88
CA GLY A 785 -42.81 27.28 24.92
C GLY A 785 -41.34 27.09 24.51
N GLN A 786 -40.96 27.44 23.28
CA GLN A 786 -39.56 27.59 22.87
C GLN A 786 -38.90 28.68 23.73
N VAL A 787 -37.63 28.48 24.11
CA VAL A 787 -36.83 29.43 24.91
C VAL A 787 -35.57 29.92 24.19
N ASN A 788 -35.08 29.15 23.22
CA ASN A 788 -33.88 29.42 22.43
C ASN A 788 -34.19 29.34 20.93
N ARG A 789 -33.46 30.08 20.10
CA ARG A 789 -33.41 29.96 18.64
C ARG A 789 -32.18 29.16 18.22
N ARG A 790 -32.32 28.25 17.26
CA ARG A 790 -31.17 27.62 16.59
C ARG A 790 -30.84 28.41 15.34
N LEU A 791 -29.74 29.14 15.37
CA LEU A 791 -29.20 29.87 14.21
C LEU A 791 -28.22 28.96 13.46
N GLN A 792 -28.36 28.87 12.14
CA GLN A 792 -27.42 28.13 11.30
C GLN A 792 -27.03 28.97 10.09
N LEU A 793 -25.77 28.88 9.70
CA LEU A 793 -25.24 29.51 8.50
C LEU A 793 -24.49 28.46 7.68
N ILE A 794 -24.76 28.43 6.39
CA ILE A 794 -23.93 27.74 5.40
C ILE A 794 -23.33 28.81 4.49
N ALA A 795 -22.03 28.74 4.27
CA ALA A 795 -21.33 29.54 3.27
C ALA A 795 -20.58 28.61 2.31
N THR A 796 -20.72 28.86 1.01
CA THR A 796 -20.00 28.14 -0.05
C THR A 796 -19.55 29.14 -1.12
N GLY A 797 -18.24 29.38 -1.22
CA GLY A 797 -17.69 30.34 -2.18
C GLY A 797 -18.20 31.77 -1.95
N SER A 798 -19.02 32.25 -2.88
CA SER A 798 -19.62 33.60 -2.90
C SER A 798 -21.08 33.65 -2.46
N SER A 799 -21.64 32.53 -1.98
CA SER A 799 -23.05 32.41 -1.61
C SER A 799 -23.18 31.89 -0.18
N GLY A 800 -24.19 32.38 0.54
CA GLY A 800 -24.53 31.88 1.86
C GLY A 800 -26.03 31.81 2.09
N TRP A 801 -26.41 31.05 3.12
CA TRP A 801 -27.79 30.85 3.52
C TRP A 801 -27.88 30.85 5.04
N PHE A 802 -28.73 31.73 5.58
CA PHE A 802 -28.97 31.85 7.00
C PHE A 802 -30.33 31.25 7.35
N PHE A 803 -30.32 30.33 8.31
CA PHE A 803 -31.48 29.60 8.78
C PHE A 803 -31.73 29.91 10.25
N VAL A 804 -33.00 29.94 10.60
CA VAL A 804 -33.47 30.04 11.98
C VAL A 804 -34.45 28.90 12.21
N ASP A 805 -34.18 28.07 13.22
CA ASP A 805 -34.95 26.88 13.58
C ASP A 805 -35.17 25.93 12.37
N GLY A 806 -34.08 25.66 11.64
CA GLY A 806 -34.06 24.79 10.45
C GLY A 806 -34.67 25.39 9.18
N LYS A 807 -35.29 26.58 9.24
CA LYS A 807 -35.93 27.22 8.08
C LYS A 807 -35.07 28.35 7.53
N LEU A 808 -34.94 28.39 6.20
CA LEU A 808 -34.24 29.48 5.51
C LEU A 808 -34.95 30.81 5.80
N ALA A 809 -34.21 31.75 6.40
CA ALA A 809 -34.70 33.09 6.68
C ALA A 809 -34.14 34.12 5.69
N LEU A 810 -32.89 33.95 5.22
CA LEU A 810 -32.26 34.85 4.26
C LEU A 810 -31.17 34.16 3.41
N GLU A 811 -31.16 34.42 2.10
CA GLU A 811 -30.01 34.13 1.22
C GLU A 811 -29.03 35.33 1.21
N LEU A 812 -27.72 35.03 1.17
CA LEU A 812 -26.65 35.99 1.35
C LEU A 812 -25.75 36.04 0.10
N ASP A 813 -25.51 37.24 -0.41
CA ASP A 813 -24.46 37.51 -1.39
C ASP A 813 -23.13 37.77 -0.68
N LEU A 814 -22.30 36.73 -0.60
CA LEU A 814 -20.96 36.78 0.02
C LEU A 814 -19.86 37.08 -1.01
N SER A 815 -20.19 37.55 -2.22
CA SER A 815 -19.22 37.86 -3.28
C SER A 815 -18.24 38.99 -2.93
N HIS A 816 -18.46 39.70 -1.81
CA HIS A 816 -17.57 40.71 -1.27
C HIS A 816 -16.54 40.14 -0.26
N ASN A 817 -16.70 38.88 0.17
CA ASN A 817 -15.87 38.15 1.13
C ASN A 817 -15.26 36.87 0.53
N LEU A 818 -14.65 36.97 -0.66
CA LEU A 818 -14.13 35.81 -1.42
C LEU A 818 -12.91 35.09 -0.80
N ASP A 819 -12.22 35.72 0.15
CA ASP A 819 -11.04 35.18 0.83
C ASP A 819 -11.40 34.51 2.16
N ARG A 820 -10.57 33.58 2.62
CA ARG A 820 -10.74 32.88 3.92
C ARG A 820 -10.84 33.89 5.07
N GLY A 821 -12.06 34.08 5.58
CA GLY A 821 -12.33 34.96 6.71
C GLY A 821 -12.43 34.21 8.03
N PHE A 822 -12.37 34.93 9.15
CA PHE A 822 -12.82 34.36 10.42
C PHE A 822 -14.33 34.53 10.58
N ILE A 823 -14.94 33.56 11.26
CA ILE A 823 -16.33 33.63 11.72
C ILE A 823 -16.40 33.78 13.24
N ALA A 824 -17.31 34.63 13.71
CA ALA A 824 -17.61 34.81 15.13
C ALA A 824 -19.12 34.78 15.37
N LEU A 825 -19.55 34.17 16.49
CA LEU A 825 -20.86 34.46 17.06
C LEU A 825 -20.82 35.88 17.63
N ALA A 826 -21.86 36.66 17.34
CA ALA A 826 -22.02 38.03 17.78
C ALA A 826 -23.35 38.20 18.51
N GLY A 827 -23.31 38.85 19.66
CA GLY A 827 -24.48 39.24 20.44
C GLY A 827 -24.58 40.76 20.59
N GLY A 828 -25.81 41.24 20.60
CA GLY A 828 -26.19 42.64 20.50
C GLY A 828 -26.06 43.42 21.79
N ILE A 829 -25.51 44.64 21.67
CA ILE A 829 -25.88 45.78 22.51
C ILE A 829 -25.92 47.00 21.57
N ILE A 830 -27.11 47.45 21.15
CA ILE A 830 -27.33 48.84 20.68
C ILE A 830 -28.49 49.51 21.45
N SER A 831 -28.81 49.01 22.64
CA SER A 831 -29.67 49.68 23.62
C SER A 831 -29.11 49.41 25.02
N GLY A 832 -28.77 50.47 25.76
CA GLY A 832 -27.92 50.37 26.95
C GLY A 832 -28.61 49.88 28.21
N ASN A 833 -28.94 48.58 28.33
CA ASN A 833 -29.02 47.85 29.62
C ASN A 833 -29.32 46.34 29.49
N ARG A 834 -28.29 45.47 29.46
CA ARG A 834 -28.19 44.26 30.31
C ARG A 834 -26.90 43.46 30.08
N ASN A 835 -26.72 42.43 30.91
CA ASN A 835 -25.61 41.50 30.83
C ASN A 835 -25.78 40.59 29.59
N LEU A 836 -24.74 40.60 28.75
CA LEU A 836 -24.22 39.53 27.89
C LEU A 836 -25.12 38.29 27.77
N GLU A 837 -25.59 38.03 26.55
CA GLU A 837 -26.38 36.84 26.24
C GLU A 837 -25.65 35.56 26.64
N GLU A 838 -26.32 34.73 27.43
CA GLU A 838 -25.93 33.34 27.67
C GLU A 838 -26.33 32.55 26.41
N PHE A 839 -25.37 32.03 25.65
CA PHE A 839 -25.63 31.09 24.55
C PHE A 839 -25.42 29.67 25.07
N ASP A 840 -26.19 28.70 24.55
CA ASP A 840 -26.09 27.29 24.99
C ASP A 840 -25.05 26.50 24.19
N SER A 841 -24.84 26.86 22.92
CA SER A 841 -23.74 26.31 22.11
C SER A 841 -23.34 27.25 20.96
N PHE A 842 -22.08 27.19 20.54
CA PHE A 842 -21.60 27.73 19.27
C PHE A 842 -20.55 26.80 18.66
N ARG A 843 -20.81 26.33 17.44
CA ARG A 843 -19.98 25.37 16.71
C ARG A 843 -19.68 25.86 15.31
N VAL A 844 -18.46 25.58 14.84
CA VAL A 844 -18.02 25.91 13.47
C VAL A 844 -17.33 24.72 12.85
N PHE A 845 -17.82 24.34 11.67
CA PHE A 845 -17.38 23.20 10.88
C PHE A 845 -16.81 23.69 9.54
N THR A 846 -15.68 23.14 9.10
CA THR A 846 -15.14 23.43 7.75
C THR A 846 -14.68 22.14 7.04
N PRO A 847 -14.64 22.11 5.70
CA PRO A 847 -14.10 20.98 4.94
C PRO A 847 -12.58 20.80 5.08
#